data_AF-A0A7D9D9M5-F1
#
_entry.id   AF-A0A7D9D9M5-F1
#
_cell.length_a   1.000
_cell.length_b   1.000
_cell.length_c   1.000
_cell.angle_alpha   90.00
_cell.angle_beta   90.00
_cell.angle_gamma   90.00
#
_symmetry.space_group_name_H-M   'P 1'
#
loop_
_entity.id
_entity.type
_entity.pdbx_description
1 polymer ?
#
loop_
_entity_poly.entity_id
_entity_poly.type
_entity_poly.pdbx_seq_one_letter_code
_entity_poly.pdbx_strand_id
1 'polypeptide(L)'
;MMLTYKNTTLYTKRDPATCPLMVGPMMLCMLKDKSTYLTLFQKLTAQVPGLKLYLQGYSSDSESALRQALAQEFEKSLSFLCKLHAQKNIEEKCRKLRFSKSLTDIIINDIFGSGGLVMADSVEDYRDHLDTLTSKWDYLEYKDTKKTPSFSTYFRQYKSSDILNHVSAKASRAAGFGDSVQTNNVPESANALLKRWQGFSSKDMSTFIDDVKELIDKQKSDVRRAFLGLESPYVVRPEYQRYEKSPSEFFEDSPGKRKFSEIALVDPTRYKEVYQYRHAPPVAHIQRTNDGVHKTDGAANNGPKRVLILDDEDELENVDVHAGSSTNSHSLCFVDEDSADPSTSRSACSSEFCDLRTICSKELGSMFSAKDLNALSSKAEQLIEDNSIRKGFESQSFLVRSSSSCTPHYVKHLASGKYICDKACIGFNTRKICSHVISVAHSENKLTSFLQVYKKENKKHGLNLTTVTTCGVNKSAGRKRPVSRAKRKTSPDPVSSMNRNETNQQPGPKPGTVGELFHYQAEPSNDPLKITIRRSRPDKPAVALTMSTPFQLIDITGRIRKCAGCRRDLKEGPDDFSRHDMDKKLCIRHKEHDFVFITSYHHWKKTFENKHHVFLNCVKGRNPAFDSCSVQIALNHTLSGDEIAFLKERMEA
;
A
#
# COMPACT_ATOMS: atom_id res chain seq x y z
N MET A 1 -6.94 0.96 -1.42
CA MET A 1 -7.39 2.24 -0.86
C MET A 1 -8.05 2.00 0.49
N MET A 2 -7.81 2.86 1.47
CA MET A 2 -8.42 2.82 2.81
C MET A 2 -9.03 4.19 3.12
N LEU A 3 -10.29 4.21 3.58
CA LEU A 3 -10.90 5.39 4.20
C LEU A 3 -10.70 5.34 5.72
N THR A 4 -10.70 6.51 6.36
CA THR A 4 -10.53 6.63 7.82
C THR A 4 -11.28 7.86 8.31
N TYR A 5 -11.90 7.81 9.49
CA TYR A 5 -12.66 8.92 10.07
C TYR A 5 -12.30 9.15 11.54
N LYS A 6 -12.33 10.41 12.00
CA LYS A 6 -12.27 10.73 13.43
C LYS A 6 -13.66 10.45 14.02
N ASN A 7 -13.75 9.67 15.10
CA ASN A 7 -15.01 9.55 15.83
C ASN A 7 -15.19 10.79 16.73
N THR A 8 -16.22 11.59 16.46
CA THR A 8 -16.47 12.88 17.12
C THR A 8 -17.19 12.78 18.47
N THR A 9 -17.68 11.59 18.87
CA THR A 9 -18.40 11.37 20.14
C THR A 9 -17.50 10.90 21.30
N LEU A 10 -16.20 10.72 21.03
CA LEU A 10 -15.22 10.17 21.97
C LEU A 10 -13.95 11.02 22.04
N TYR A 11 -13.24 10.92 23.16
CA TYR A 11 -11.82 11.28 23.25
C TYR A 11 -10.95 10.06 23.59
N THR A 12 -9.68 10.12 23.18
CA THR A 12 -8.64 9.19 23.63
C THR A 12 -8.18 9.52 25.05
N LYS A 13 -7.87 8.50 25.86
CA LYS A 13 -7.25 8.64 27.20
C LYS A 13 -5.76 9.03 27.12
N ARG A 14 -5.45 10.09 26.39
CA ARG A 14 -4.10 10.64 26.20
C ARG A 14 -4.14 12.15 26.35
N ASP A 15 -3.01 12.72 26.71
CA ASP A 15 -2.79 14.16 26.69
C ASP A 15 -1.97 14.55 25.44
N PRO A 16 -2.40 15.52 24.60
CA PRO A 16 -3.73 16.15 24.61
C PRO A 16 -4.85 15.20 24.15
N ALA A 17 -6.03 15.36 24.76
CA ALA A 17 -7.22 14.59 24.43
C ALA A 17 -7.66 14.84 22.97
N THR A 18 -7.79 13.77 22.19
CA THR A 18 -8.12 13.87 20.76
C THR A 18 -9.12 12.82 20.31
N CYS A 19 -9.99 13.20 19.38
CA CYS A 19 -11.00 12.33 18.76
C CYS A 19 -10.32 11.10 18.09
N PRO A 20 -10.64 9.86 18.50
CA PRO A 20 -9.94 8.67 18.03
C PRO A 20 -10.16 8.41 16.53
N LEU A 21 -9.11 7.95 15.87
CA LEU A 21 -9.14 7.58 14.45
C LEU A 21 -9.64 6.14 14.26
N MET A 22 -10.70 6.01 13.46
CA MET A 22 -11.29 4.73 13.07
C MET A 22 -10.96 4.37 11.62
N VAL A 23 -10.74 3.09 11.35
CA VAL A 23 -10.66 2.54 10.00
C VAL A 23 -12.09 2.48 9.41
N GLY A 24 -12.28 3.11 8.26
CA GLY A 24 -13.54 3.11 7.51
C GLY A 24 -13.55 2.05 6.40
N PRO A 25 -14.45 2.17 5.42
CA PRO A 25 -14.51 1.26 4.28
C PRO A 25 -13.18 1.17 3.52
N MET A 26 -12.82 -0.04 3.10
CA MET A 26 -11.56 -0.34 2.42
C MET A 26 -11.83 -1.08 1.11
N MET A 27 -11.04 -0.77 0.09
CA MET A 27 -11.08 -1.44 -1.21
C MET A 27 -9.68 -1.87 -1.61
N LEU A 28 -9.49 -3.14 -1.94
CA LEU A 28 -8.29 -3.62 -2.61
C LEU A 28 -8.35 -3.17 -4.07
N CYS A 29 -7.43 -2.29 -4.48
CA CYS A 29 -7.41 -1.65 -5.79
C CYS A 29 -6.10 -1.98 -6.51
N MET A 30 -6.19 -2.70 -7.63
CA MET A 30 -5.02 -3.01 -8.48
C MET A 30 -4.60 -1.81 -9.33
N LEU A 31 -5.56 -0.96 -9.70
CA LEU A 31 -5.35 0.27 -10.46
C LEU A 31 -5.54 1.51 -9.57
N LYS A 32 -5.08 2.66 -10.07
CA LYS A 32 -5.13 3.98 -9.41
C LYS A 32 -5.74 5.06 -10.32
N ASP A 33 -6.70 4.66 -11.14
CA ASP A 33 -7.45 5.55 -12.04
C ASP A 33 -8.74 6.09 -11.40
N LYS A 34 -9.34 7.10 -12.05
CA LYS A 34 -10.55 7.77 -11.56
C LYS A 34 -11.72 6.80 -11.45
N SER A 35 -11.91 5.93 -12.45
CA SER A 35 -12.97 4.90 -12.49
C SER A 35 -12.94 3.99 -11.28
N THR A 36 -11.77 3.40 -10.97
CA THR A 36 -11.58 2.49 -9.83
C THR A 36 -11.99 3.16 -8.52
N TYR A 37 -11.56 4.40 -8.27
CA TYR A 37 -11.94 5.13 -7.06
C TYR A 37 -13.43 5.52 -7.04
N LEU A 38 -13.97 5.95 -8.18
CA LEU A 38 -15.37 6.34 -8.32
C LEU A 38 -16.30 5.15 -8.01
N THR A 39 -15.96 3.93 -8.43
CA THR A 39 -16.71 2.71 -8.10
C THR A 39 -16.82 2.46 -6.59
N LEU A 40 -15.81 2.83 -5.78
CA LEU A 40 -15.94 2.74 -4.32
C LEU A 40 -16.95 3.78 -3.80
N PHE A 41 -16.82 5.03 -4.22
CA PHE A 41 -17.67 6.11 -3.71
C PHE A 41 -19.13 5.93 -4.11
N GLN A 42 -19.39 5.55 -5.37
CA GLN A 42 -20.73 5.23 -5.86
C GLN A 42 -21.36 4.05 -5.12
N LYS A 43 -20.57 3.03 -4.71
CA LYS A 43 -21.09 1.95 -3.86
C LYS A 43 -21.39 2.40 -2.43
N LEU A 44 -20.66 3.38 -1.90
CA LEU A 44 -20.94 3.97 -0.59
C LEU A 44 -22.19 4.87 -0.61
N THR A 45 -22.37 5.69 -1.66
CA THR A 45 -23.57 6.53 -1.81
C THR A 45 -24.80 5.72 -2.22
N ALA A 46 -24.67 4.64 -3.00
CA ALA A 46 -25.78 3.72 -3.25
C ALA A 46 -26.25 3.00 -1.97
N GLN A 47 -25.34 2.66 -1.05
CA GLN A 47 -25.70 2.07 0.25
C GLN A 47 -26.22 3.10 1.26
N VAL A 48 -25.70 4.33 1.23
CA VAL A 48 -26.09 5.41 2.14
C VAL A 48 -26.25 6.73 1.35
N PRO A 49 -27.40 6.96 0.70
CA PRO A 49 -27.61 8.12 -0.18
C PRO A 49 -27.36 9.48 0.48
N GLY A 50 -27.65 9.61 1.78
CA GLY A 50 -27.41 10.84 2.54
C GLY A 50 -25.92 11.21 2.63
N LEU A 51 -24.99 10.26 2.46
CA LEU A 51 -23.56 10.56 2.46
C LEU A 51 -23.17 11.55 1.36
N LYS A 52 -23.91 11.60 0.24
CA LYS A 52 -23.71 12.54 -0.87
C LYS A 52 -24.10 13.99 -0.53
N LEU A 53 -24.94 14.19 0.50
CA LEU A 53 -25.46 15.50 0.91
C LEU A 53 -24.86 16.00 2.22
N TYR A 54 -24.69 15.11 3.21
CA TYR A 54 -24.36 15.46 4.59
C TYR A 54 -22.87 15.28 4.94
N LEU A 55 -22.05 14.74 4.04
CA LEU A 55 -20.59 14.71 4.23
C LEU A 55 -20.05 16.15 4.13
N GLN A 56 -19.58 16.72 5.24
CA GLN A 56 -19.13 18.11 5.28
C GLN A 56 -17.76 18.33 4.60
N GLY A 57 -16.91 17.31 4.56
CA GLY A 57 -15.63 17.37 3.85
C GLY A 57 -14.81 16.08 3.91
N TYR A 58 -13.80 15.99 3.05
CA TYR A 58 -12.90 14.84 2.92
C TYR A 58 -11.46 15.30 2.72
N SER A 59 -10.47 14.52 3.17
CA SER A 59 -9.05 14.77 2.86
C SER A 59 -8.42 13.62 2.10
N SER A 60 -7.51 13.97 1.19
CA SER A 60 -6.78 13.02 0.33
C SER A 60 -5.28 13.33 0.33
N ASP A 61 -4.45 12.41 -0.17
CA ASP A 61 -3.20 12.82 -0.79
C ASP A 61 -3.49 13.46 -2.15
N SER A 62 -2.54 14.24 -2.69
CA SER A 62 -2.80 15.07 -3.88
C SER A 62 -2.87 14.29 -5.20
N GLU A 63 -3.27 13.02 -5.16
CA GLU A 63 -3.41 12.15 -6.33
C GLU A 63 -4.63 12.57 -7.17
N SER A 64 -4.39 12.98 -8.42
CA SER A 64 -5.43 13.64 -9.22
C SER A 64 -6.64 12.74 -9.51
N ALA A 65 -6.43 11.45 -9.77
CA ALA A 65 -7.49 10.49 -10.00
C ALA A 65 -8.43 10.33 -8.79
N LEU A 66 -7.85 10.27 -7.58
CA LEU A 66 -8.59 10.17 -6.33
C LEU A 66 -9.41 11.44 -6.06
N ARG A 67 -8.80 12.63 -6.23
CA ARG A 67 -9.51 13.91 -6.07
C ARG A 67 -10.65 14.09 -7.08
N GLN A 68 -10.45 13.70 -8.34
CA GLN A 68 -11.49 13.80 -9.38
C GLN A 68 -12.66 12.83 -9.14
N ALA A 69 -12.41 11.66 -8.54
CA ALA A 69 -13.46 10.73 -8.16
C ALA A 69 -14.23 11.22 -6.92
N LEU A 70 -13.52 11.75 -5.91
CA LEU A 70 -14.13 12.35 -4.72
C LEU A 70 -14.99 13.57 -5.08
N ALA A 71 -14.48 14.49 -5.90
CA ALA A 71 -15.21 15.71 -6.29
C ALA A 71 -16.44 15.41 -7.16
N GLN A 72 -16.43 14.33 -7.95
CA GLN A 72 -17.60 13.91 -8.73
C GLN A 72 -18.70 13.29 -7.87
N GLU A 73 -18.33 12.51 -6.84
CA GLU A 73 -19.32 11.80 -6.03
C GLU A 73 -19.77 12.59 -4.79
N PHE A 74 -18.94 13.51 -4.30
CA PHE A 74 -19.18 14.32 -3.10
C PHE A 74 -19.03 15.81 -3.41
N GLU A 75 -19.77 16.30 -4.42
CA GLU A 75 -19.76 17.68 -4.91
C GLU A 75 -19.97 18.73 -3.80
N LYS A 76 -20.86 18.45 -2.85
CA LYS A 76 -21.20 19.35 -1.72
C LYS A 76 -20.19 19.31 -0.57
N SER A 77 -19.21 18.42 -0.62
CA SER A 77 -18.25 18.19 0.47
C SER A 77 -16.94 18.92 0.24
N LEU A 78 -16.47 19.64 1.26
CA LEU A 78 -15.23 20.41 1.13
C LEU A 78 -13.99 19.51 1.01
N SER A 79 -13.26 19.66 -0.09
CA SER A 79 -12.00 18.98 -0.35
C SER A 79 -10.84 19.58 0.47
N PHE A 80 -10.11 18.74 1.19
CA PHE A 80 -8.94 19.12 1.99
C PHE A 80 -7.63 18.52 1.47
N LEU A 81 -6.65 19.39 1.23
CA LEU A 81 -5.27 19.04 0.92
C LEU A 81 -4.42 19.04 2.21
N CYS A 82 -3.61 18.01 2.40
CA CYS A 82 -2.73 17.87 3.55
C CYS A 82 -1.71 19.03 3.68
N LYS A 83 -1.74 19.80 4.79
CA LYS A 83 -0.72 20.83 5.11
C LYS A 83 0.71 20.33 4.91
N LEU A 84 1.03 19.12 5.41
CA LEU A 84 2.37 18.53 5.33
C LEU A 84 2.79 18.14 3.91
N HIS A 85 1.85 17.93 2.99
CA HIS A 85 2.16 17.72 1.57
C HIS A 85 2.24 19.04 0.80
N ALA A 86 1.40 20.02 1.15
CA ALA A 86 1.52 21.39 0.63
C ALA A 86 2.89 21.99 0.99
N GLN A 87 3.32 21.90 2.26
CA GLN A 87 4.66 22.29 2.72
C GLN A 87 5.77 21.62 1.91
N LYS A 88 5.79 20.28 1.83
CA LYS A 88 6.82 19.53 1.07
C LYS A 88 6.86 19.91 -0.42
N ASN A 89 5.71 20.25 -1.02
CA ASN A 89 5.65 20.73 -2.41
C ASN A 89 6.29 22.13 -2.58
N ILE A 90 6.14 23.01 -1.58
CA ILE A 90 6.83 24.31 -1.54
C ILE A 90 8.34 24.12 -1.27
N GLU A 91 8.74 23.31 -0.28
CA GLU A 91 10.14 22.99 0.00
C GLU A 91 10.86 22.43 -1.25
N GLU A 92 10.22 21.51 -1.98
CA GLU A 92 10.73 20.93 -3.22
C GLU A 92 10.79 21.94 -4.39
N LYS A 93 9.97 23.01 -4.39
CA LYS A 93 10.12 24.13 -5.32
C LYS A 93 11.29 25.02 -4.93
N CYS A 94 11.41 25.44 -3.66
CA CYS A 94 12.54 26.24 -3.17
C CYS A 94 13.88 25.53 -3.44
N ARG A 95 13.93 24.21 -3.21
CA ARG A 95 15.09 23.35 -3.55
C ARG A 95 15.41 23.32 -5.05
N LYS A 96 14.41 23.35 -5.93
CA LYS A 96 14.60 23.44 -7.40
C LYS A 96 15.11 24.81 -7.84
N LEU A 97 14.66 25.88 -7.19
CA LEU A 97 15.17 27.25 -7.38
C LEU A 97 16.56 27.47 -6.74
N ARG A 98 17.05 26.49 -5.97
CA ARG A 98 18.33 26.49 -5.24
C ARG A 98 18.42 27.52 -4.10
N PHE A 99 17.30 27.84 -3.46
CA PHE A 99 17.26 28.74 -2.31
C PHE A 99 18.07 28.21 -1.11
N SER A 100 18.59 29.11 -0.30
CA SER A 100 19.12 28.78 1.02
C SER A 100 18.05 28.16 1.93
N LYS A 101 18.50 27.40 2.94
CA LYS A 101 17.59 26.82 3.94
C LYS A 101 16.90 27.93 4.76
N SER A 102 17.61 29.01 5.08
CA SER A 102 17.07 30.22 5.70
C SER A 102 15.91 30.85 4.91
N LEU A 103 16.08 31.07 3.59
CA LEU A 103 14.99 31.59 2.75
C LEU A 103 13.82 30.60 2.66
N THR A 104 14.12 29.31 2.53
CA THR A 104 13.09 28.25 2.50
C THR A 104 12.27 28.22 3.80
N ASP A 105 12.90 28.37 4.96
CA ASP A 105 12.23 28.36 6.26
C ASP A 105 11.40 29.62 6.52
N ILE A 106 11.85 30.79 6.05
CA ILE A 106 11.05 32.02 6.04
C ILE A 106 9.78 31.83 5.20
N ILE A 107 9.92 31.36 3.95
CA ILE A 107 8.78 31.11 3.05
C ILE A 107 7.80 30.10 3.65
N ILE A 108 8.29 29.01 4.25
CA ILE A 108 7.42 28.00 4.89
C ILE A 108 6.71 28.57 6.13
N ASN A 109 7.34 29.45 6.91
CA ASN A 109 6.67 30.11 8.03
C ASN A 109 5.64 31.15 7.56
N ASP A 110 5.97 31.95 6.55
CA ASP A 110 5.07 32.96 5.97
C ASP A 110 3.78 32.34 5.40
N ILE A 111 3.86 31.13 4.85
CA ILE A 111 2.68 30.42 4.33
C ILE A 111 1.97 29.61 5.43
N PHE A 112 2.72 28.91 6.30
CA PHE A 112 2.18 27.82 7.14
C PHE A 112 2.37 27.98 8.66
N GLY A 113 3.00 29.07 9.11
CA GLY A 113 3.22 29.40 10.53
C GLY A 113 1.96 29.83 11.28
N SER A 114 2.11 30.23 12.54
CA SER A 114 1.00 30.62 13.43
C SER A 114 0.27 31.89 13.01
N GLY A 115 0.94 32.79 12.26
CA GLY A 115 0.33 33.94 11.59
C GLY A 115 0.53 33.91 10.07
N GLY A 116 0.77 32.72 9.48
CA GLY A 116 0.99 32.59 8.03
C GLY A 116 -0.30 32.56 7.22
N LEU A 117 -0.20 32.64 5.89
CA LEU A 117 -1.35 32.69 4.96
C LEU A 117 -2.46 31.66 5.22
N VAL A 118 -2.15 30.45 5.68
CA VAL A 118 -3.18 29.45 6.03
C VAL A 118 -4.12 29.87 7.17
N MET A 119 -3.78 30.89 7.95
CA MET A 119 -4.57 31.38 9.09
C MET A 119 -5.44 32.59 8.75
N ALA A 120 -5.44 33.10 7.51
CA ALA A 120 -6.27 34.24 7.12
C ALA A 120 -7.78 33.94 7.22
N ASP A 121 -8.56 34.91 7.68
CA ASP A 121 -9.98 34.73 8.02
C ASP A 121 -10.94 35.07 6.86
N SER A 122 -10.72 36.19 6.16
CA SER A 122 -11.42 36.53 4.91
C SER A 122 -10.66 36.02 3.66
N VAL A 123 -11.19 36.27 2.45
CA VAL A 123 -10.43 36.07 1.20
C VAL A 123 -9.54 37.29 0.92
N GLU A 124 -9.92 38.42 1.49
CA GLU A 124 -9.38 39.75 1.33
C GLU A 124 -8.06 39.84 2.13
N ASP A 125 -8.08 39.50 3.43
CA ASP A 125 -6.87 39.38 4.27
C ASP A 125 -5.81 38.46 3.61
N TYR A 126 -6.26 37.37 2.98
CA TYR A 126 -5.38 36.42 2.31
C TYR A 126 -4.73 37.01 1.05
N ARG A 127 -5.45 37.87 0.30
CA ARG A 127 -4.91 38.58 -0.86
C ARG A 127 -3.91 39.65 -0.42
N ASP A 128 -4.29 40.51 0.52
CA ASP A 128 -3.49 41.66 0.95
C ASP A 128 -2.19 41.19 1.65
N HIS A 129 -2.27 40.11 2.43
CA HIS A 129 -1.09 39.46 3.00
C HIS A 129 -0.24 38.77 1.92
N LEU A 130 -0.83 38.14 0.89
CA LEU A 130 -0.07 37.54 -0.22
C LEU A 130 0.63 38.59 -1.11
N ASP A 131 0.01 39.76 -1.30
CA ASP A 131 0.59 40.92 -1.99
C ASP A 131 1.79 41.47 -1.19
N THR A 132 1.64 41.64 0.13
CA THR A 132 2.74 41.99 1.04
C THR A 132 3.88 40.96 1.00
N LEU A 133 3.56 39.66 1.06
CA LEU A 133 4.54 38.58 1.03
C LEU A 133 5.22 38.39 -0.33
N THR A 134 4.56 38.76 -1.43
CA THR A 134 5.16 38.69 -2.78
C THR A 134 6.37 39.62 -2.88
N SER A 135 6.20 40.90 -2.52
CA SER A 135 7.29 41.89 -2.50
C SER A 135 8.44 41.46 -1.57
N LYS A 136 8.11 40.88 -0.42
CA LYS A 136 9.07 40.32 0.53
C LYS A 136 9.86 39.15 -0.06
N TRP A 137 9.18 38.17 -0.65
CA TRP A 137 9.82 36.98 -1.23
C TRP A 137 10.68 37.32 -2.44
N ASP A 138 10.25 38.25 -3.28
CA ASP A 138 11.01 38.64 -4.48
C ASP A 138 12.29 39.39 -4.13
N TYR A 139 12.24 40.31 -3.16
CA TYR A 139 13.44 40.93 -2.59
C TYR A 139 14.41 39.89 -2.01
N LEU A 140 13.90 38.90 -1.27
CA LEU A 140 14.72 37.86 -0.65
C LEU A 140 15.27 36.85 -1.67
N GLU A 141 14.51 36.43 -2.68
CA GLU A 141 14.97 35.56 -3.78
C GLU A 141 16.09 36.25 -4.58
N TYR A 142 15.94 37.54 -4.90
CA TYR A 142 17.01 38.30 -5.54
C TYR A 142 18.24 38.42 -4.63
N LYS A 143 18.06 38.69 -3.33
CA LYS A 143 19.17 38.80 -2.37
C LYS A 143 19.95 37.49 -2.21
N ASP A 144 19.26 36.35 -2.16
CA ASP A 144 19.79 34.99 -1.95
C ASP A 144 20.43 34.41 -3.22
N THR A 145 19.79 34.60 -4.39
CA THR A 145 20.18 33.90 -5.64
C THR A 145 20.87 34.77 -6.70
N LYS A 146 20.79 36.11 -6.58
CA LYS A 146 21.20 37.10 -7.59
C LYS A 146 20.54 36.93 -8.97
N LYS A 147 19.29 36.47 -9.00
CA LYS A 147 18.51 36.23 -10.22
C LYS A 147 17.15 36.91 -10.16
N THR A 148 16.56 37.14 -11.33
CA THR A 148 15.17 37.58 -11.46
C THR A 148 14.24 36.67 -10.65
N PRO A 149 13.45 37.21 -9.71
CA PRO A 149 12.55 36.41 -8.88
C PRO A 149 11.50 35.62 -9.68
N SER A 150 11.06 34.52 -9.10
CA SER A 150 10.25 33.51 -9.78
C SER A 150 9.33 32.71 -8.85
N PHE A 151 9.56 32.74 -7.54
CA PHE A 151 8.77 32.01 -6.56
C PHE A 151 7.38 32.61 -6.36
N SER A 152 7.24 33.93 -6.27
CA SER A 152 5.96 34.61 -6.07
C SER A 152 4.97 34.30 -7.21
N THR A 153 5.41 34.46 -8.46
CA THR A 153 4.66 34.13 -9.68
C THR A 153 4.22 32.67 -9.70
N TYR A 154 5.13 31.75 -9.36
CA TYR A 154 4.80 30.32 -9.23
C TYR A 154 3.76 30.08 -8.12
N PHE A 155 3.91 30.74 -6.96
CA PHE A 155 2.99 30.55 -5.84
C PHE A 155 1.59 31.05 -6.21
N ARG A 156 1.47 32.26 -6.76
CA ARG A 156 0.21 32.83 -7.26
C ARG A 156 -0.46 31.91 -8.28
N GLN A 157 0.26 31.53 -9.34
CA GLN A 157 -0.29 30.78 -10.46
C GLN A 157 -0.68 29.34 -10.09
N TYR A 158 0.09 28.66 -9.24
CA TYR A 158 -0.07 27.21 -9.03
C TYR A 158 -0.46 26.78 -7.62
N LYS A 159 -0.36 27.64 -6.59
CA LYS A 159 -0.50 27.21 -5.18
C LYS A 159 -1.42 28.08 -4.32
N SER A 160 -1.61 29.35 -4.66
CA SER A 160 -2.43 30.29 -3.89
C SER A 160 -3.88 29.81 -3.71
N SER A 161 -4.55 29.41 -4.81
CA SER A 161 -5.92 28.90 -4.76
C SER A 161 -6.04 27.55 -4.02
N ASP A 162 -5.10 26.61 -4.25
CA ASP A 162 -5.04 25.33 -3.52
C ASP A 162 -4.99 25.54 -2.00
N ILE A 163 -4.20 26.53 -1.55
CA ILE A 163 -3.93 26.76 -0.13
C ILE A 163 -5.11 27.47 0.54
N LEU A 164 -5.64 28.52 -0.09
CA LEU A 164 -6.82 29.24 0.40
C LEU A 164 -8.03 28.30 0.53
N ASN A 165 -8.35 27.55 -0.52
CA ASN A 165 -9.60 26.80 -0.60
C ASN A 165 -9.55 25.41 0.03
N HIS A 166 -8.36 24.79 0.15
CA HIS A 166 -8.24 23.39 0.57
C HIS A 166 -7.25 23.13 1.71
N VAL A 167 -6.50 24.13 2.20
CA VAL A 167 -5.56 23.94 3.32
C VAL A 167 -5.93 24.81 4.53
N SER A 168 -6.48 26.01 4.32
CA SER A 168 -6.66 27.04 5.35
C SER A 168 -7.47 26.64 6.61
N ALA A 169 -7.26 27.40 7.69
CA ALA A 169 -8.10 27.36 8.89
C ALA A 169 -9.54 27.76 8.56
N LYS A 170 -9.76 28.73 7.66
CA LYS A 170 -11.07 29.10 7.10
C LYS A 170 -11.81 27.90 6.49
N ALA A 171 -11.16 27.14 5.61
CA ALA A 171 -11.73 25.91 5.05
C ALA A 171 -12.03 24.89 6.16
N SER A 172 -11.13 24.76 7.15
CA SER A 172 -11.26 23.82 8.26
C SER A 172 -12.45 24.15 9.17
N ARG A 173 -12.70 25.44 9.47
CA ARG A 173 -13.92 25.93 10.13
C ARG A 173 -15.17 25.62 9.33
N ALA A 174 -15.16 25.85 8.01
CA ALA A 174 -16.33 25.66 7.14
C ALA A 174 -16.84 24.20 7.10
N ALA A 175 -15.97 23.21 7.31
CA ALA A 175 -16.36 21.80 7.44
C ALA A 175 -16.43 21.29 8.90
N GLY A 176 -16.44 22.19 9.90
CA GLY A 176 -16.63 21.85 11.31
C GLY A 176 -15.40 21.28 12.04
N PHE A 177 -14.19 21.44 11.50
CA PHE A 177 -12.93 21.01 12.13
C PHE A 177 -12.21 22.09 12.97
N GLY A 178 -12.88 23.24 13.18
CA GLY A 178 -12.33 24.40 13.89
C GLY A 178 -11.11 25.01 13.20
N ASP A 179 -10.37 25.83 13.92
CA ASP A 179 -9.20 26.60 13.43
C ASP A 179 -7.94 25.75 13.16
N SER A 180 -8.08 24.43 13.13
CA SER A 180 -6.97 23.51 12.89
C SER A 180 -6.70 23.33 11.40
N VAL A 181 -5.54 23.78 10.91
CA VAL A 181 -5.08 23.57 9.52
C VAL A 181 -4.87 22.07 9.27
N GLN A 182 -5.72 21.42 8.47
CA GLN A 182 -5.79 19.95 8.43
C GLN A 182 -4.48 19.27 7.97
N THR A 183 -4.05 18.27 8.75
CA THR A 183 -2.91 17.40 8.41
C THR A 183 -3.38 15.96 8.16
N ASN A 184 -3.00 15.41 7.01
CA ASN A 184 -3.29 14.01 6.66
C ASN A 184 -2.27 13.02 7.29
N ASN A 185 -1.67 13.42 8.42
CA ASN A 185 -1.00 12.51 9.37
C ASN A 185 -1.96 11.45 9.91
N VAL A 186 -3.26 11.71 9.84
CA VAL A 186 -4.35 10.83 10.27
C VAL A 186 -4.29 9.49 9.48
N PRO A 187 -4.47 9.42 8.14
CA PRO A 187 -4.19 8.20 7.37
C PRO A 187 -2.76 7.65 7.46
N GLU A 188 -1.70 8.46 7.62
CA GLU A 188 -0.36 7.91 7.88
C GLU A 188 -0.31 7.17 9.23
N SER A 189 -1.05 7.63 10.24
CA SER A 189 -1.20 6.95 11.53
C SER A 189 -2.12 5.73 11.49
N ALA A 190 -3.15 5.69 10.63
CA ALA A 190 -3.90 4.46 10.35
C ALA A 190 -3.05 3.41 9.60
N ASN A 191 -2.21 3.85 8.65
CA ASN A 191 -1.21 2.98 8.02
C ASN A 191 -0.17 2.47 9.05
N ALA A 192 0.17 3.27 10.06
CA ALA A 192 1.02 2.85 11.17
C ALA A 192 0.29 1.93 12.16
N LEU A 193 -1.02 2.13 12.38
CA LEU A 193 -1.88 1.28 13.20
C LEU A 193 -1.97 -0.12 12.60
N LEU A 194 -2.32 -0.24 11.31
CA LEU A 194 -2.32 -1.51 10.58
C LEU A 194 -0.96 -2.21 10.62
N LYS A 195 0.13 -1.47 10.37
CA LYS A 195 1.48 -2.04 10.46
C LYS A 195 1.85 -2.49 11.87
N ARG A 196 1.45 -1.77 12.91
CA ARG A 196 1.66 -2.16 14.31
C ARG A 196 0.83 -3.40 14.67
N TRP A 197 -0.44 -3.46 14.23
CA TRP A 197 -1.33 -4.61 14.39
C TRP A 197 -0.70 -5.86 13.77
N GLN A 198 -0.20 -5.74 12.54
CA GLN A 198 0.47 -6.82 11.79
C GLN A 198 1.92 -7.08 12.25
N GLY A 199 2.36 -6.54 13.39
CA GLY A 199 3.72 -6.74 13.93
C GLY A 199 4.86 -6.22 13.02
N PHE A 200 4.55 -5.35 12.06
CA PHE A 200 5.38 -4.95 10.92
C PHE A 200 5.84 -6.12 10.02
N SER A 201 5.14 -7.26 10.08
CA SER A 201 5.35 -8.41 9.21
C SER A 201 4.68 -8.22 7.84
N SER A 202 5.13 -8.99 6.85
CA SER A 202 4.40 -9.14 5.58
C SER A 202 3.45 -10.32 5.70
N LYS A 203 2.17 -10.09 5.49
CA LYS A 203 1.11 -11.11 5.45
C LYS A 203 0.73 -11.43 3.99
N ASP A 204 0.10 -12.59 3.78
CA ASP A 204 -0.67 -12.87 2.56
C ASP A 204 -2.01 -12.11 2.55
N MET A 205 -2.75 -12.17 1.45
CA MET A 205 -3.97 -11.37 1.28
C MET A 205 -5.13 -11.84 2.19
N SER A 206 -5.28 -13.15 2.42
CA SER A 206 -6.30 -13.69 3.32
C SER A 206 -6.04 -13.23 4.76
N THR A 207 -4.85 -13.52 5.29
CA THR A 207 -4.46 -13.08 6.64
C THR A 207 -4.52 -11.56 6.78
N PHE A 208 -4.19 -10.79 5.73
CA PHE A 208 -4.33 -9.32 5.75
C PHE A 208 -5.80 -8.88 5.90
N ILE A 209 -6.74 -9.53 5.22
CA ILE A 209 -8.18 -9.21 5.31
C ILE A 209 -8.70 -9.56 6.71
N ASP A 210 -8.31 -10.70 7.26
CA ASP A 210 -8.73 -11.12 8.60
C ASP A 210 -8.12 -10.22 9.69
N ASP A 211 -6.83 -9.87 9.60
CA ASP A 211 -6.18 -8.88 10.49
C ASP A 211 -6.90 -7.53 10.47
N VAL A 212 -7.33 -7.06 9.28
CA VAL A 212 -8.06 -5.79 9.11
C VAL A 212 -9.46 -5.88 9.74
N LYS A 213 -10.15 -7.00 9.57
CA LYS A 213 -11.47 -7.24 10.16
C LYS A 213 -11.39 -7.27 11.69
N GLU A 214 -10.41 -7.99 12.25
CA GLU A 214 -10.18 -8.06 13.69
C GLU A 214 -9.88 -6.68 14.28
N LEU A 215 -9.03 -5.88 13.62
CA LEU A 215 -8.77 -4.50 14.02
C LEU A 215 -10.06 -3.65 14.02
N ILE A 216 -10.87 -3.73 12.96
CA ILE A 216 -12.13 -2.97 12.85
C ILE A 216 -13.12 -3.39 13.94
N ASP A 217 -13.30 -4.70 14.17
CA ASP A 217 -14.23 -5.20 15.18
C ASP A 217 -13.74 -4.94 16.61
N LYS A 218 -12.41 -4.91 16.84
CA LYS A 218 -11.82 -4.36 18.06
C LYS A 218 -12.12 -2.88 18.23
N GLN A 219 -11.97 -2.05 17.19
CA GLN A 219 -12.30 -0.61 17.28
C GLN A 219 -13.78 -0.40 17.64
N LYS A 220 -14.71 -1.15 17.02
CA LYS A 220 -16.14 -1.14 17.40
C LYS A 220 -16.35 -1.57 18.84
N SER A 221 -15.65 -2.60 19.32
CA SER A 221 -15.72 -3.07 20.70
C SER A 221 -15.22 -2.02 21.70
N ASP A 222 -14.08 -1.38 21.42
CA ASP A 222 -13.52 -0.32 22.25
C ASP A 222 -14.44 0.92 22.30
N VAL A 223 -15.14 1.26 21.21
CA VAL A 223 -16.21 2.29 21.20
C VAL A 223 -17.39 1.85 22.08
N ARG A 224 -17.92 0.64 21.91
CA ARG A 224 -19.06 0.13 22.69
C ARG A 224 -18.77 0.10 24.19
N ARG A 225 -17.55 -0.32 24.59
CA ARG A 225 -17.15 -0.35 26.00
C ARG A 225 -17.18 1.05 26.64
N ALA A 226 -16.75 2.09 25.92
CA ALA A 226 -16.84 3.46 26.41
C ALA A 226 -18.29 3.91 26.69
N PHE A 227 -19.23 3.57 25.82
CA PHE A 227 -20.67 3.89 26.00
C PHE A 227 -21.41 2.99 27.01
N LEU A 228 -20.72 2.08 27.70
CA LEU A 228 -21.28 1.20 28.74
C LEU A 228 -20.59 1.42 30.11
N GLY A 229 -19.83 2.50 30.28
CA GLY A 229 -19.00 2.73 31.47
C GLY A 229 -17.89 1.68 31.68
N LEU A 230 -17.61 0.83 30.69
CA LEU A 230 -16.64 -0.26 30.77
C LEU A 230 -15.22 0.22 30.39
N GLU A 231 -14.22 -0.54 30.82
CA GLU A 231 -12.83 -0.21 30.49
C GLU A 231 -12.62 -0.12 28.97
N SER A 232 -12.19 1.07 28.51
CA SER A 232 -11.92 1.38 27.11
C SER A 232 -10.68 2.28 27.00
N PRO A 233 -9.92 2.24 25.88
CA PRO A 233 -8.92 3.27 25.55
C PRO A 233 -9.53 4.67 25.28
N TYR A 234 -10.85 4.78 25.24
CA TYR A 234 -11.60 6.01 24.98
C TYR A 234 -12.44 6.43 26.21
N VAL A 235 -12.91 7.67 26.18
CA VAL A 235 -13.90 8.26 27.10
C VAL A 235 -15.01 8.87 26.26
N VAL A 236 -16.28 8.76 26.68
CA VAL A 236 -17.39 9.46 26.04
C VAL A 236 -17.23 10.96 26.25
N ARG A 237 -17.42 11.74 25.19
CA ARG A 237 -17.33 13.20 25.28
C ARG A 237 -18.47 13.77 26.13
N PRO A 238 -18.27 14.87 26.89
CA PRO A 238 -19.30 15.45 27.76
C PRO A 238 -20.63 15.70 27.03
N GLU A 239 -20.59 16.15 25.78
CA GLU A 239 -21.77 16.43 24.96
C GLU A 239 -22.60 15.18 24.61
N TYR A 240 -22.05 13.97 24.83
CA TYR A 240 -22.64 12.68 24.50
C TYR A 240 -22.79 11.75 25.72
N GLN A 241 -22.42 12.17 26.93
CA GLN A 241 -22.52 11.34 28.16
C GLN A 241 -23.95 10.87 28.45
N ARG A 242 -24.98 11.59 27.99
CA ARG A 242 -26.39 11.16 28.04
C ARG A 242 -26.72 9.89 27.24
N TYR A 243 -25.77 9.36 26.46
CA TYR A 243 -25.88 8.11 25.71
C TYR A 243 -24.99 7.00 26.31
N GLU A 244 -24.25 7.28 27.38
CA GLU A 244 -23.52 6.29 28.17
C GLU A 244 -24.51 5.60 29.12
N LYS A 245 -24.55 4.27 29.12
CA LYS A 245 -25.31 3.48 30.10
C LYS A 245 -24.42 3.13 31.29
N SER A 246 -24.97 3.06 32.50
CA SER A 246 -24.23 2.46 33.60
C SER A 246 -24.00 0.96 33.36
N PRO A 247 -22.92 0.36 33.91
CA PRO A 247 -22.69 -1.07 33.84
C PRO A 247 -23.87 -1.89 34.41
N SER A 248 -24.51 -1.41 35.48
CA SER A 248 -25.64 -2.08 36.15
C SER A 248 -26.83 -2.25 35.20
N GLU A 249 -27.29 -1.15 34.57
CA GLU A 249 -28.38 -1.17 33.58
C GLU A 249 -28.13 -2.16 32.43
N PHE A 250 -26.87 -2.34 32.03
CA PHE A 250 -26.51 -3.26 30.95
C PHE A 250 -26.52 -4.74 31.36
N PHE A 251 -26.18 -5.05 32.61
CA PHE A 251 -26.14 -6.43 33.10
C PHE A 251 -27.49 -6.93 33.64
N GLU A 252 -28.34 -6.04 34.17
CA GLU A 252 -29.73 -6.32 34.56
C GLU A 252 -30.61 -6.71 33.36
N ASP A 253 -30.31 -6.19 32.18
CA ASP A 253 -31.00 -6.51 30.94
C ASP A 253 -30.82 -8.00 30.58
N SER A 254 -31.92 -8.72 30.30
CA SER A 254 -31.90 -10.19 30.16
C SER A 254 -31.00 -10.63 28.98
N PRO A 255 -30.21 -11.72 29.07
CA PRO A 255 -29.19 -12.04 28.06
C PRO A 255 -29.66 -12.05 26.59
N GLY A 256 -30.88 -12.53 26.31
CA GLY A 256 -31.49 -12.51 24.97
C GLY A 256 -32.24 -11.21 24.60
N LYS A 257 -32.41 -10.27 25.54
CA LYS A 257 -33.05 -8.96 25.33
C LYS A 257 -32.04 -7.81 25.15
N ARG A 258 -30.76 -8.02 25.47
CA ARG A 258 -29.64 -7.04 25.37
C ARG A 258 -29.47 -6.47 23.95
N LYS A 259 -30.27 -5.47 23.62
CA LYS A 259 -30.24 -4.76 22.33
C LYS A 259 -29.05 -3.80 22.27
N PHE A 260 -27.95 -4.27 21.67
CA PHE A 260 -26.83 -3.42 21.23
C PHE A 260 -27.19 -2.44 20.08
N SER A 261 -28.44 -2.42 19.61
CA SER A 261 -28.82 -1.90 18.29
C SER A 261 -28.78 -0.38 18.12
N GLU A 262 -28.80 0.39 19.22
CA GLU A 262 -29.05 1.84 19.18
C GLU A 262 -28.01 2.70 19.93
N ILE A 263 -26.91 2.11 20.41
CA ILE A 263 -25.79 2.91 20.94
C ILE A 263 -25.11 3.63 19.77
N ALA A 264 -25.16 4.96 19.81
CA ALA A 264 -24.71 5.83 18.74
C ALA A 264 -23.17 5.81 18.60
N LEU A 265 -22.67 4.94 17.72
CA LEU A 265 -21.24 4.81 17.38
C LEU A 265 -20.62 6.11 16.80
N VAL A 266 -21.46 7.08 16.43
CA VAL A 266 -21.20 8.40 15.86
C VAL A 266 -22.31 9.35 16.34
N ASP A 267 -22.30 10.63 15.97
CA ASP A 267 -23.38 11.59 16.30
C ASP A 267 -24.76 11.03 15.91
N PRO A 268 -25.70 10.82 16.86
CA PRO A 268 -26.98 10.16 16.57
C PRO A 268 -27.92 11.00 15.71
N THR A 269 -27.90 12.33 15.84
CA THR A 269 -28.77 13.23 15.08
C THR A 269 -28.34 13.22 13.62
N ARG A 270 -27.05 13.46 13.36
CA ARG A 270 -26.49 13.43 12.01
C ARG A 270 -26.53 12.04 11.39
N TYR A 271 -26.35 10.98 12.19
CA TYR A 271 -26.51 9.60 11.71
C TYR A 271 -27.94 9.33 11.23
N LYS A 272 -28.94 9.80 11.98
CA LYS A 272 -30.35 9.67 11.58
C LYS A 272 -30.63 10.42 10.28
N GLU A 273 -30.17 11.67 10.15
CA GLU A 273 -30.28 12.46 8.90
C GLU A 273 -29.65 11.73 7.70
N VAL A 274 -28.40 11.29 7.83
CA VAL A 274 -27.63 10.58 6.80
C VAL A 274 -28.29 9.27 6.38
N TYR A 275 -28.78 8.48 7.35
CA TYR A 275 -29.25 7.11 7.11
C TYR A 275 -30.74 7.03 6.75
N GLN A 276 -31.56 7.98 7.19
CA GLN A 276 -32.97 8.07 6.81
C GLN A 276 -33.20 8.79 5.47
N TYR A 277 -32.23 9.60 4.99
CA TYR A 277 -32.35 10.23 3.68
C TYR A 277 -32.58 9.20 2.56
N ARG A 278 -33.57 9.49 1.72
CA ARG A 278 -33.85 8.81 0.46
C ARG A 278 -33.88 9.87 -0.64
N HIS A 279 -33.49 9.50 -1.85
CA HIS A 279 -33.72 10.38 -2.99
C HIS A 279 -35.23 10.62 -3.13
N ALA A 280 -35.61 11.85 -3.46
CA ALA A 280 -36.96 12.09 -3.98
C ALA A 280 -37.12 11.26 -5.27
N PRO A 281 -38.29 10.64 -5.50
CA PRO A 281 -38.56 10.00 -6.79
C PRO A 281 -38.42 11.05 -7.91
N PRO A 282 -37.98 10.64 -9.12
CA PRO A 282 -37.91 11.55 -10.26
C PRO A 282 -39.26 12.23 -10.47
N VAL A 283 -39.30 13.56 -10.49
CA VAL A 283 -40.52 14.31 -10.78
C VAL A 283 -40.79 14.19 -12.28
N ALA A 284 -41.63 13.21 -12.64
CA ALA A 284 -42.12 13.04 -13.99
C ALA A 284 -42.99 14.25 -14.38
N HIS A 285 -42.37 15.25 -15.01
CA HIS A 285 -43.05 16.42 -15.56
C HIS A 285 -43.85 16.04 -16.81
N ILE A 286 -44.94 15.29 -16.61
CA ILE A 286 -45.98 15.07 -17.61
C ILE A 286 -46.76 16.38 -17.79
N GLN A 287 -46.19 17.32 -18.54
CA GLN A 287 -46.93 18.47 -19.04
C GLN A 287 -47.92 17.97 -20.09
N ARG A 288 -49.18 17.78 -19.68
CA ARG A 288 -50.30 17.63 -20.61
C ARG A 288 -50.50 18.96 -21.35
N THR A 289 -49.91 19.08 -22.53
CA THR A 289 -50.23 20.13 -23.49
C THR A 289 -51.61 19.87 -24.08
N ASN A 290 -52.64 20.46 -23.49
CA ASN A 290 -53.93 20.61 -24.17
C ASN A 290 -53.74 21.70 -25.24
N ASP A 291 -53.75 21.33 -26.52
CA ASP A 291 -53.61 22.29 -27.62
C ASP A 291 -54.83 23.22 -27.70
N GLY A 292 -54.62 24.47 -27.26
CA GLY A 292 -55.55 25.58 -27.41
C GLY A 292 -55.07 26.55 -28.48
N VAL A 293 -55.76 26.59 -29.62
CA VAL A 293 -55.40 27.43 -30.78
C VAL A 293 -55.47 28.92 -30.42
N HIS A 294 -54.37 29.68 -30.63
CA HIS A 294 -54.40 30.95 -31.41
C HIS A 294 -53.02 31.59 -31.69
N LYS A 295 -52.71 31.68 -33.00
CA LYS A 295 -51.92 32.67 -33.79
C LYS A 295 -50.93 33.68 -33.12
N THR A 296 -49.75 33.80 -33.77
CA THR A 296 -48.96 35.04 -34.11
C THR A 296 -48.41 35.94 -32.97
N ASP A 297 -47.19 36.50 -33.00
CA ASP A 297 -46.12 36.63 -34.03
C ASP A 297 -44.72 36.82 -33.38
N GLY A 298 -43.65 36.65 -34.18
CA GLY A 298 -42.51 37.61 -34.15
C GLY A 298 -41.13 37.19 -33.60
N ALA A 299 -40.10 37.44 -34.43
CA ALA A 299 -38.67 37.59 -34.12
C ALA A 299 -37.85 36.35 -33.66
N ALA A 300 -36.53 36.42 -33.83
CA ALA A 300 -35.62 35.26 -33.78
C ALA A 300 -34.22 35.60 -33.23
N ASN A 301 -33.50 34.59 -32.73
CA ASN A 301 -32.04 34.49 -32.91
C ASN A 301 -31.46 33.08 -32.62
N ASN A 302 -30.28 32.79 -33.18
CA ASN A 302 -29.50 31.56 -32.96
C ASN A 302 -28.68 31.65 -31.66
N GLY A 303 -28.21 30.60 -30.97
CA GLY A 303 -28.21 29.13 -31.14
C GLY A 303 -27.49 28.53 -29.89
N PRO A 304 -26.78 27.38 -29.92
CA PRO A 304 -26.63 26.34 -30.94
C PRO A 304 -27.14 24.95 -30.48
N LYS A 305 -26.88 23.89 -31.26
CA LYS A 305 -27.47 22.55 -31.13
C LYS A 305 -26.90 21.71 -29.98
N ARG A 306 -27.78 20.97 -29.29
CA ARG A 306 -27.45 19.85 -28.39
C ARG A 306 -27.74 18.54 -29.12
N VAL A 307 -26.73 17.69 -29.31
CA VAL A 307 -26.94 16.36 -29.93
C VAL A 307 -27.39 15.39 -28.84
N LEU A 308 -28.55 14.76 -29.07
CA LEU A 308 -28.99 13.58 -28.33
C LEU A 308 -28.58 12.34 -29.13
N ILE A 309 -28.17 11.29 -28.41
CA ILE A 309 -28.13 9.93 -28.94
C ILE A 309 -29.32 9.21 -28.28
N LEU A 310 -30.03 8.42 -29.08
CA LEU A 310 -31.11 7.56 -28.62
C LEU A 310 -30.50 6.23 -28.15
N ASP A 311 -30.91 5.77 -26.98
CA ASP A 311 -30.85 4.35 -26.60
C ASP A 311 -32.32 3.89 -26.58
N ASP A 312 -32.67 2.90 -27.40
CA ASP A 312 -34.05 2.41 -27.51
C ASP A 312 -34.39 1.47 -26.34
N GLU A 313 -35.60 1.60 -25.81
CA GLU A 313 -36.19 0.67 -24.84
C GLU A 313 -37.00 -0.41 -25.56
N ASP A 314 -37.09 -1.60 -24.96
CA ASP A 314 -38.17 -2.56 -25.22
C ASP A 314 -38.46 -3.30 -23.91
N GLU A 315 -39.32 -2.69 -23.08
CA GLU A 315 -39.94 -3.37 -21.93
C GLU A 315 -41.21 -4.10 -22.37
N LEU A 316 -41.43 -5.30 -21.82
CA LEU A 316 -42.76 -5.89 -21.70
C LEU A 316 -42.95 -6.47 -20.30
N GLU A 317 -43.33 -5.62 -19.34
CA GLU A 317 -44.09 -6.07 -18.17
C GLU A 317 -45.44 -6.65 -18.61
N ASN A 318 -46.07 -7.52 -17.80
CA ASN A 318 -47.27 -7.11 -17.05
C ASN A 318 -47.87 -8.14 -16.06
N VAL A 319 -48.52 -7.57 -15.03
CA VAL A 319 -49.60 -8.11 -14.18
C VAL A 319 -49.28 -9.24 -13.17
N ASP A 320 -49.29 -8.84 -11.89
CA ASP A 320 -49.61 -9.68 -10.73
C ASP A 320 -51.14 -9.86 -10.56
N VAL A 321 -51.59 -11.04 -10.08
CA VAL A 321 -52.94 -11.24 -9.52
C VAL A 321 -52.86 -12.08 -8.23
N HIS A 322 -53.68 -11.75 -7.24
CA HIS A 322 -53.59 -12.32 -5.88
C HIS A 322 -54.15 -13.75 -5.71
N ALA A 323 -53.40 -14.55 -4.96
CA ALA A 323 -53.83 -15.51 -3.93
C ALA A 323 -54.97 -16.51 -4.22
N GLY A 324 -54.60 -17.80 -4.28
CA GLY A 324 -55.52 -18.93 -4.12
C GLY A 324 -54.76 -20.23 -3.82
N SER A 325 -55.17 -20.98 -2.79
CA SER A 325 -54.58 -22.27 -2.42
C SER A 325 -55.61 -23.38 -2.49
N SER A 326 -55.33 -24.49 -3.19
CA SER A 326 -55.76 -25.85 -2.80
C SER A 326 -55.35 -26.97 -3.78
N THR A 327 -54.72 -28.01 -3.21
CA THR A 327 -54.91 -29.47 -3.45
C THR A 327 -54.88 -30.14 -4.84
N ASN A 328 -54.39 -31.40 -4.81
CA ASN A 328 -54.47 -32.49 -5.78
C ASN A 328 -53.65 -32.33 -7.08
N SER A 329 -52.74 -33.23 -7.52
CA SER A 329 -52.51 -34.68 -7.38
C SER A 329 -53.13 -35.57 -8.47
N HIS A 330 -52.30 -36.00 -9.44
CA HIS A 330 -52.29 -37.29 -10.15
C HIS A 330 -50.89 -37.34 -10.85
N SER A 331 -50.04 -38.38 -10.81
CA SER A 331 -50.18 -39.76 -11.34
C SER A 331 -50.39 -39.79 -12.87
N LEU A 332 -49.65 -40.53 -13.70
CA LEU A 332 -48.79 -41.72 -13.50
C LEU A 332 -47.50 -41.70 -14.36
N CYS A 333 -46.60 -42.65 -14.12
CA CYS A 333 -45.56 -43.09 -15.08
C CYS A 333 -46.10 -44.25 -15.94
N PHE A 334 -45.51 -44.54 -17.12
CA PHE A 334 -45.30 -45.91 -17.64
C PHE A 334 -44.26 -45.92 -18.78
N VAL A 335 -43.75 -47.11 -19.11
CA VAL A 335 -42.47 -47.42 -19.79
C VAL A 335 -42.59 -47.77 -21.29
N ASP A 336 -41.43 -47.81 -21.99
CA ASP A 336 -40.84 -48.86 -22.89
C ASP A 336 -41.75 -49.94 -23.53
N GLU A 337 -41.43 -50.68 -24.60
CA GLU A 337 -40.24 -51.04 -25.42
C GLU A 337 -40.81 -51.49 -26.81
N ASP A 338 -40.14 -51.64 -27.98
CA ASP A 338 -38.78 -51.48 -28.52
C ASP A 338 -38.96 -51.05 -30.04
N SER A 339 -38.26 -51.36 -31.14
CA SER A 339 -37.05 -52.13 -31.52
C SER A 339 -36.53 -51.72 -32.91
N ALA A 340 -35.23 -51.93 -33.18
CA ALA A 340 -34.62 -52.41 -34.45
C ALA A 340 -33.15 -51.96 -34.63
N ASP A 341 -32.19 -52.90 -34.50
CA ASP A 341 -30.77 -52.75 -34.87
C ASP A 341 -30.39 -53.88 -35.87
N PRO A 342 -29.33 -53.74 -36.68
CA PRO A 342 -28.22 -54.68 -36.45
C PRO A 342 -26.81 -54.13 -36.77
N SER A 343 -26.06 -53.83 -35.71
CA SER A 343 -24.71 -54.36 -35.40
C SER A 343 -23.53 -54.20 -36.38
N THR A 344 -22.34 -53.92 -35.83
CA THR A 344 -21.10 -54.71 -36.08
C THR A 344 -19.99 -54.36 -35.06
N SER A 345 -19.31 -55.40 -34.53
CA SER A 345 -18.08 -55.38 -33.71
C SER A 345 -18.02 -54.42 -32.48
N ARG A 346 -18.20 -54.93 -31.25
CA ARG A 346 -17.19 -55.62 -30.40
C ARG A 346 -16.01 -54.75 -29.92
N SER A 347 -16.01 -54.45 -28.61
CA SER A 347 -15.09 -55.05 -27.62
C SER A 347 -14.77 -54.07 -26.48
N ALA A 348 -15.35 -54.28 -25.31
CA ALA A 348 -14.95 -53.53 -24.12
C ALA A 348 -13.55 -53.98 -23.65
N CYS A 349 -12.66 -53.02 -23.41
CA CYS A 349 -11.42 -53.25 -22.67
C CYS A 349 -11.40 -52.27 -21.50
N SER A 350 -11.52 -52.79 -20.28
CA SER A 350 -11.60 -51.99 -19.06
C SER A 350 -10.22 -51.49 -18.64
N SER A 351 -9.84 -50.28 -19.07
CA SER A 351 -8.75 -49.52 -18.45
C SER A 351 -9.31 -48.51 -17.45
N GLU A 352 -8.76 -48.48 -16.23
CA GLU A 352 -9.17 -47.56 -15.16
C GLU A 352 -8.82 -46.10 -15.53
N PHE A 353 -9.74 -45.41 -16.22
CA PHE A 353 -9.67 -43.96 -16.40
C PHE A 353 -9.92 -43.27 -15.06
N CYS A 354 -8.84 -43.10 -14.29
CA CYS A 354 -8.85 -42.30 -13.08
C CYS A 354 -9.32 -40.87 -13.40
N ASP A 355 -10.43 -40.46 -12.78
CA ASP A 355 -11.02 -39.13 -12.89
C ASP A 355 -9.96 -38.02 -12.67
N LEU A 356 -10.03 -36.98 -13.51
CA LEU A 356 -9.15 -35.81 -13.48
C LEU A 356 -9.10 -35.18 -12.09
N ARG A 357 -10.26 -35.01 -11.43
CA ARG A 357 -10.38 -34.40 -10.11
C ARG A 357 -9.75 -35.27 -9.03
N THR A 358 -9.89 -36.58 -9.12
CA THR A 358 -9.26 -37.57 -8.25
C THR A 358 -7.74 -37.57 -8.41
N ILE A 359 -7.20 -37.52 -9.64
CA ILE A 359 -5.77 -37.39 -9.91
C ILE A 359 -5.23 -36.07 -9.32
N CYS A 360 -5.89 -34.94 -9.60
CA CYS A 360 -5.49 -33.63 -9.09
C CYS A 360 -5.55 -33.56 -7.56
N SER A 361 -6.59 -34.13 -6.93
CA SER A 361 -6.72 -34.17 -5.47
C SER A 361 -5.62 -35.02 -4.82
N LYS A 362 -5.36 -36.22 -5.36
CA LYS A 362 -4.33 -37.15 -4.88
C LYS A 362 -2.91 -36.56 -4.98
N GLU A 363 -2.58 -35.91 -6.10
CA GLU A 363 -1.23 -35.40 -6.30
C GLU A 363 -1.01 -33.98 -5.72
N LEU A 364 -1.99 -33.08 -5.77
CA LEU A 364 -1.82 -31.67 -5.37
C LEU A 364 -2.45 -31.31 -4.01
N GLY A 365 -3.18 -32.23 -3.36
CA GLY A 365 -3.86 -32.01 -2.07
C GLY A 365 -2.96 -31.49 -0.94
N SER A 366 -1.66 -31.79 -0.98
CA SER A 366 -0.69 -31.28 0.01
C SER A 366 -0.11 -29.90 -0.31
N MET A 367 -0.62 -29.20 -1.34
CA MET A 367 -0.07 -27.94 -1.84
C MET A 367 -1.13 -26.86 -2.16
N PHE A 368 -2.41 -27.23 -2.22
CA PHE A 368 -3.51 -26.36 -2.62
C PHE A 368 -4.71 -26.57 -1.69
N SER A 369 -5.57 -25.55 -1.55
CA SER A 369 -6.84 -25.72 -0.84
C SER A 369 -7.79 -26.62 -1.66
N ALA A 370 -8.73 -27.31 -1.00
CA ALA A 370 -9.76 -28.07 -1.70
C ALA A 370 -10.60 -27.18 -2.65
N LYS A 371 -10.83 -25.90 -2.29
CA LYS A 371 -11.53 -24.93 -3.15
C LYS A 371 -10.70 -24.60 -4.41
N ASP A 372 -9.39 -24.40 -4.26
CA ASP A 372 -8.48 -24.14 -5.38
C ASP A 372 -8.37 -25.35 -6.31
N LEU A 373 -8.37 -26.58 -5.77
CA LEU A 373 -8.30 -27.81 -6.55
C LEU A 373 -9.60 -28.07 -7.31
N ASN A 374 -10.76 -27.86 -6.69
CA ASN A 374 -12.05 -27.95 -7.39
C ASN A 374 -12.10 -26.90 -8.52
N ALA A 375 -11.73 -25.64 -8.25
CA ALA A 375 -11.73 -24.58 -9.27
C ALA A 375 -10.73 -24.83 -10.43
N LEU A 376 -9.59 -25.49 -10.15
CA LEU A 376 -8.62 -25.89 -11.20
C LEU A 376 -9.10 -27.10 -12.01
N SER A 377 -9.72 -28.08 -11.34
CA SER A 377 -10.16 -29.34 -11.96
C SER A 377 -11.43 -29.12 -12.78
N SER A 378 -12.48 -28.50 -12.23
CA SER A 378 -13.72 -28.20 -12.96
C SER A 378 -13.49 -27.32 -14.19
N LYS A 379 -12.51 -26.42 -14.15
CA LYS A 379 -12.13 -25.63 -15.33
C LYS A 379 -11.27 -26.40 -16.33
N ALA A 380 -10.58 -27.45 -15.92
CA ALA A 380 -9.87 -28.34 -16.84
C ALA A 380 -10.83 -29.36 -17.48
N GLU A 381 -11.77 -29.90 -16.70
CA GLU A 381 -12.91 -30.72 -17.11
C GLU A 381 -13.73 -30.00 -18.20
N GLN A 382 -14.23 -28.78 -17.91
CA GLN A 382 -14.96 -27.96 -18.88
C GLN A 382 -14.17 -27.72 -20.19
N LEU A 383 -12.86 -27.48 -20.13
CA LEU A 383 -12.04 -27.26 -21.34
C LEU A 383 -11.87 -28.50 -22.22
N ILE A 384 -12.09 -29.70 -21.66
CA ILE A 384 -12.13 -30.97 -22.39
C ILE A 384 -13.53 -31.18 -22.97
N GLU A 385 -14.57 -31.00 -22.16
CA GLU A 385 -15.99 -31.11 -22.54
C GLU A 385 -16.37 -30.15 -23.69
N ASP A 386 -16.00 -28.87 -23.58
CA ASP A 386 -16.15 -27.82 -24.60
C ASP A 386 -15.34 -28.10 -25.90
N ASN A 387 -14.62 -29.22 -26.00
CA ASN A 387 -13.68 -29.56 -27.07
C ASN A 387 -12.71 -28.40 -27.40
N SER A 388 -12.33 -27.67 -26.35
CA SER A 388 -11.67 -26.35 -26.41
C SER A 388 -10.14 -26.44 -26.45
N ILE A 389 -9.61 -27.59 -26.85
CA ILE A 389 -8.19 -27.89 -27.06
C ILE A 389 -8.00 -28.23 -28.53
N ARG A 390 -7.10 -27.51 -29.21
CA ARG A 390 -6.67 -27.82 -30.59
C ARG A 390 -5.16 -28.01 -30.63
N LYS A 391 -4.66 -28.86 -31.53
CA LYS A 391 -3.20 -28.97 -31.78
C LYS A 391 -2.70 -27.65 -32.38
N GLY A 392 -1.53 -27.20 -31.95
CA GLY A 392 -0.87 -26.00 -32.47
C GLY A 392 -0.06 -26.31 -33.74
N PHE A 393 0.57 -25.27 -34.30
CA PHE A 393 1.39 -25.37 -35.50
C PHE A 393 2.80 -25.92 -35.26
N GLU A 394 3.22 -26.09 -34.00
CA GLU A 394 4.50 -26.73 -33.65
C GLU A 394 4.26 -28.16 -33.15
N SER A 395 5.27 -29.03 -33.28
CA SER A 395 5.24 -30.33 -32.63
C SER A 395 5.12 -30.19 -31.11
N GLN A 396 4.25 -31.02 -30.52
CA GLN A 396 3.96 -31.03 -29.08
C GLN A 396 3.42 -29.69 -28.52
N SER A 397 2.72 -28.89 -29.33
CA SER A 397 2.01 -27.69 -28.86
C SER A 397 0.50 -27.70 -29.13
N PHE A 398 -0.21 -26.86 -28.39
CA PHE A 398 -1.66 -26.84 -28.27
C PHE A 398 -2.17 -25.40 -28.08
N LEU A 399 -3.34 -25.12 -28.63
CA LEU A 399 -4.12 -23.91 -28.43
C LEU A 399 -5.34 -24.25 -27.57
N VAL A 400 -5.51 -23.54 -26.45
CA VAL A 400 -6.58 -23.80 -25.47
C VAL A 400 -7.43 -22.55 -25.30
N ARG A 401 -8.76 -22.69 -25.33
CA ARG A 401 -9.69 -21.55 -25.14
C ARG A 401 -9.41 -20.83 -23.80
N SER A 402 -9.33 -19.50 -23.85
CA SER A 402 -9.29 -18.66 -22.65
C SER A 402 -10.70 -18.28 -22.23
N SER A 403 -10.96 -18.24 -20.93
CA SER A 403 -12.21 -17.68 -20.37
C SER A 403 -12.07 -16.21 -19.94
N SER A 404 -10.94 -15.57 -20.25
CA SER A 404 -10.57 -14.23 -19.75
C SER A 404 -9.97 -13.32 -20.83
N SER A 405 -9.90 -13.80 -22.07
CA SER A 405 -9.42 -13.07 -23.24
C SER A 405 -10.03 -13.70 -24.51
N CYS A 406 -10.26 -12.90 -25.54
CA CYS A 406 -10.70 -13.42 -26.85
C CYS A 406 -9.57 -14.23 -27.55
N THR A 407 -8.32 -14.04 -27.13
CA THR A 407 -7.17 -14.84 -27.56
C THR A 407 -7.07 -16.16 -26.79
N PRO A 408 -6.84 -17.31 -27.46
CA PRO A 408 -6.54 -18.58 -26.80
C PRO A 408 -5.14 -18.58 -26.17
N HIS A 409 -4.94 -19.45 -25.19
CA HIS A 409 -3.63 -19.70 -24.58
C HIS A 409 -2.83 -20.73 -25.35
N TYR A 410 -1.50 -20.53 -25.40
CA TYR A 410 -0.56 -21.47 -26.01
C TYR A 410 0.05 -22.36 -24.93
N VAL A 411 -0.08 -23.68 -25.10
CA VAL A 411 0.49 -24.70 -24.23
C VAL A 411 1.49 -25.54 -25.02
N LYS A 412 2.69 -25.76 -24.48
CA LYS A 412 3.71 -26.63 -25.08
C LYS A 412 4.16 -27.70 -24.10
N HIS A 413 4.16 -28.95 -24.57
CA HIS A 413 4.76 -30.08 -23.89
C HIS A 413 6.26 -30.18 -24.25
N LEU A 414 7.11 -30.36 -23.25
CA LEU A 414 8.56 -30.48 -23.41
C LEU A 414 9.02 -31.91 -23.15
N ALA A 415 10.09 -32.33 -23.83
CA ALA A 415 10.76 -33.63 -23.64
C ALA A 415 11.23 -33.93 -22.20
N SER A 416 11.19 -32.94 -21.29
CA SER A 416 11.41 -33.12 -19.85
C SER A 416 10.13 -33.54 -19.06
N GLY A 417 9.05 -33.91 -19.75
CA GLY A 417 7.77 -34.28 -19.13
C GLY A 417 7.00 -33.10 -18.54
N LYS A 418 7.25 -31.88 -19.05
CA LYS A 418 6.70 -30.63 -18.51
C LYS A 418 5.74 -29.96 -19.49
N TYR A 419 4.64 -29.44 -18.95
CA TYR A 419 3.71 -28.60 -19.68
C TYR A 419 3.93 -27.12 -19.31
N ILE A 420 4.04 -26.27 -20.32
CA ILE A 420 4.26 -24.83 -20.16
C ILE A 420 3.15 -24.08 -20.89
N CYS A 421 2.42 -23.24 -20.17
CA CYS A 421 1.53 -22.23 -20.76
C CYS A 421 2.32 -20.95 -21.09
N ASP A 422 1.78 -20.13 -21.99
CA ASP A 422 2.30 -18.80 -22.30
C ASP A 422 2.38 -17.85 -21.08
N LYS A 423 3.02 -16.69 -21.30
CA LYS A 423 3.28 -15.66 -20.29
C LYS A 423 2.05 -14.81 -19.93
N ALA A 424 1.00 -14.81 -20.76
CA ALA A 424 -0.24 -14.09 -20.50
C ALA A 424 -1.18 -14.90 -19.60
N CYS A 425 -1.05 -16.23 -19.56
CA CYS A 425 -1.80 -17.09 -18.65
C CYS A 425 -1.45 -16.79 -17.18
N ILE A 426 -2.30 -16.00 -16.50
CA ILE A 426 -2.09 -15.58 -15.11
C ILE A 426 -1.93 -16.78 -14.18
N GLY A 427 -2.80 -17.79 -14.28
CA GLY A 427 -2.71 -19.01 -13.46
C GLY A 427 -1.36 -19.71 -13.62
N PHE A 428 -0.91 -19.91 -14.86
CA PHE A 428 0.37 -20.57 -15.11
C PHE A 428 1.56 -19.71 -14.68
N ASN A 429 1.57 -18.42 -15.01
CA ASN A 429 2.69 -17.56 -14.65
C ASN A 429 2.86 -17.45 -13.13
N THR A 430 1.77 -17.52 -12.37
CA THR A 430 1.79 -17.41 -10.90
C THR A 430 2.11 -18.71 -10.17
N ARG A 431 1.51 -19.85 -10.56
CA ARG A 431 1.67 -21.13 -9.83
C ARG A 431 2.52 -22.17 -10.56
N LYS A 432 2.92 -21.90 -11.80
CA LYS A 432 3.51 -22.85 -12.78
C LYS A 432 2.62 -24.07 -13.08
N ILE A 433 1.32 -23.91 -12.85
CA ILE A 433 0.25 -24.85 -13.19
C ILE A 433 -1.07 -24.06 -13.33
N CYS A 434 -1.96 -24.51 -14.22
CA CYS A 434 -3.27 -23.92 -14.48
C CYS A 434 -4.20 -24.94 -15.16
N SER A 435 -5.49 -24.62 -15.28
CA SER A 435 -6.46 -25.48 -15.98
C SER A 435 -6.02 -25.84 -17.40
N HIS A 436 -5.43 -24.90 -18.17
CA HIS A 436 -5.01 -25.15 -19.56
C HIS A 436 -3.87 -26.19 -19.68
N VAL A 437 -2.94 -26.25 -18.72
CA VAL A 437 -1.89 -27.29 -18.73
C VAL A 437 -2.37 -28.62 -18.14
N ILE A 438 -3.34 -28.58 -17.21
CA ILE A 438 -3.97 -29.77 -16.66
C ILE A 438 -4.83 -30.45 -17.75
N SER A 439 -5.67 -29.70 -18.46
CA SER A 439 -6.56 -30.25 -19.50
C SER A 439 -5.77 -30.82 -20.67
N VAL A 440 -4.72 -30.14 -21.14
CA VAL A 440 -3.82 -30.67 -22.18
C VAL A 440 -3.07 -31.92 -21.69
N ALA A 441 -2.48 -31.92 -20.49
CA ALA A 441 -1.78 -33.09 -19.97
C ALA A 441 -2.71 -34.29 -19.72
N HIS A 442 -3.99 -34.04 -19.41
CA HIS A 442 -5.02 -35.08 -19.35
C HIS A 442 -5.37 -35.60 -20.75
N SER A 443 -5.59 -34.72 -21.73
CA SER A 443 -5.88 -35.11 -23.13
C SER A 443 -4.75 -35.90 -23.81
N GLU A 444 -3.51 -35.79 -23.32
CA GLU A 444 -2.38 -36.61 -23.75
C GLU A 444 -2.12 -37.85 -22.87
N ASN A 445 -2.97 -38.16 -21.88
CA ASN A 445 -2.82 -39.24 -20.90
C ASN A 445 -1.50 -39.19 -20.09
N LYS A 446 -0.95 -37.99 -19.86
CA LYS A 446 0.34 -37.74 -19.16
C LYS A 446 0.20 -36.97 -17.84
N LEU A 447 -1.03 -36.67 -17.41
CA LEU A 447 -1.33 -35.82 -16.24
C LEU A 447 -0.58 -36.26 -14.98
N THR A 448 -0.69 -37.53 -14.58
CA THR A 448 -0.06 -38.05 -13.35
C THR A 448 1.45 -37.84 -13.34
N SER A 449 2.13 -38.15 -14.45
CA SER A 449 3.58 -37.96 -14.62
C SER A 449 3.96 -36.47 -14.52
N PHE A 450 3.19 -35.58 -15.15
CA PHE A 450 3.40 -34.13 -15.06
C PHE A 450 3.23 -33.60 -13.63
N LEU A 451 2.17 -34.01 -12.91
CA LEU A 451 1.93 -33.57 -11.54
C LEU A 451 3.02 -34.06 -10.57
N GLN A 452 3.54 -35.28 -10.76
CA GLN A 452 4.66 -35.81 -9.96
C GLN A 452 5.97 -35.03 -10.22
N VAL A 453 6.27 -34.66 -11.47
CA VAL A 453 7.40 -33.76 -11.79
C VAL A 453 7.22 -32.40 -11.12
N TYR A 454 6.03 -31.78 -11.26
CA TYR A 454 5.70 -30.50 -10.63
C TYR A 454 5.87 -30.52 -9.10
N LYS A 455 5.37 -31.57 -8.45
CA LYS A 455 5.44 -31.81 -6.99
C LYS A 455 6.88 -31.99 -6.51
N LYS A 456 7.72 -32.67 -7.29
CA LYS A 456 9.15 -32.89 -6.99
C LYS A 456 9.98 -31.60 -7.04
N GLU A 457 9.65 -30.67 -7.94
CA GLU A 457 10.36 -29.38 -8.04
C GLU A 457 9.91 -28.38 -6.98
N ASN A 458 8.60 -28.19 -6.79
CA ASN A 458 8.07 -27.20 -5.86
C ASN A 458 8.28 -27.57 -4.38
N LYS A 459 8.54 -28.85 -4.04
CA LYS A 459 9.01 -29.23 -2.69
C LYS A 459 10.34 -28.58 -2.29
N LYS A 460 11.16 -28.08 -3.24
CA LYS A 460 12.42 -27.36 -2.94
C LYS A 460 12.26 -25.84 -2.83
N HIS A 461 11.18 -25.27 -3.39
CA HIS A 461 10.96 -23.84 -3.47
C HIS A 461 9.47 -23.52 -3.24
N GLY A 462 9.13 -22.96 -2.07
CA GLY A 462 7.76 -22.61 -1.71
C GLY A 462 7.08 -21.67 -2.72
N LEU A 463 5.76 -21.84 -2.87
CA LEU A 463 4.94 -21.17 -3.90
C LEU A 463 5.10 -19.65 -3.87
N ASN A 464 5.59 -19.07 -4.97
CA ASN A 464 5.88 -17.65 -5.06
C ASN A 464 4.67 -16.83 -5.53
N LEU A 465 3.71 -16.58 -4.61
CA LEU A 465 2.53 -15.76 -4.92
C LEU A 465 2.83 -14.29 -5.25
N THR A 466 4.09 -13.81 -5.16
CA THR A 466 4.48 -12.45 -5.55
C THR A 466 4.09 -12.13 -7.00
N THR A 467 4.10 -13.12 -7.90
CA THR A 467 3.66 -12.91 -9.29
C THR A 467 2.15 -12.67 -9.38
N VAL A 468 1.33 -13.17 -8.44
CA VAL A 468 -0.12 -12.85 -8.37
C VAL A 468 -0.28 -11.38 -7.98
N THR A 469 0.42 -10.96 -6.91
CA THR A 469 0.28 -9.62 -6.34
C THR A 469 0.99 -8.52 -7.12
N THR A 470 1.79 -8.86 -8.14
CA THR A 470 2.47 -7.91 -9.03
C THR A 470 2.03 -7.97 -10.50
N CYS A 471 1.13 -8.88 -10.88
CA CYS A 471 0.62 -8.93 -12.25
C CYS A 471 -0.23 -7.67 -12.53
N GLY A 472 0.05 -6.95 -13.61
CA GLY A 472 -0.57 -5.65 -13.91
C GLY A 472 -0.06 -4.47 -13.07
N VAL A 473 0.71 -4.71 -12.01
CA VAL A 473 1.27 -3.63 -11.17
C VAL A 473 2.50 -3.03 -11.84
N ASN A 474 2.48 -1.71 -12.07
CA ASN A 474 3.65 -0.99 -12.57
C ASN A 474 4.85 -1.20 -11.63
N LYS A 475 6.02 -1.57 -12.17
CA LYS A 475 7.28 -1.79 -11.41
C LYS A 475 7.75 -0.57 -10.59
N SER A 476 7.14 0.58 -10.81
CA SER A 476 7.37 1.85 -10.11
C SER A 476 6.36 2.15 -8.99
N ALA A 477 5.24 1.41 -8.92
CA ALA A 477 4.15 1.67 -7.99
C ALA A 477 4.62 1.58 -6.53
N GLY A 478 4.27 2.58 -5.71
CA GLY A 478 4.70 2.66 -4.31
C GLY A 478 6.19 2.93 -4.08
N ARG A 479 7.03 3.01 -5.14
CA ARG A 479 8.45 3.34 -5.02
C ARG A 479 8.64 4.84 -4.75
N LYS A 480 8.37 5.26 -3.49
CA LYS A 480 8.85 6.56 -2.97
C LYS A 480 10.33 6.65 -3.36
N ARG A 481 10.74 7.74 -4.03
CA ARG A 481 12.16 8.01 -4.33
C ARG A 481 12.95 7.84 -3.02
N PRO A 482 14.14 7.21 -3.02
CA PRO A 482 14.93 7.09 -1.80
C PRO A 482 15.20 8.51 -1.29
N VAL A 483 14.56 8.88 -0.17
CA VAL A 483 14.85 10.14 0.50
C VAL A 483 16.31 10.09 0.87
N SER A 484 17.11 11.00 0.32
CA SER A 484 18.53 11.09 0.62
C SER A 484 18.68 11.19 2.12
N ARG A 485 19.25 10.14 2.72
CA ARG A 485 19.19 9.93 4.16
C ARG A 485 19.97 11.05 4.83
N ALA A 486 19.24 12.06 5.34
CA ALA A 486 19.82 13.27 5.90
C ALA A 486 20.98 12.88 6.83
N LYS A 487 22.18 13.43 6.56
CA LYS A 487 23.36 13.14 7.36
C LYS A 487 22.99 13.38 8.82
N ARG A 488 23.09 12.34 9.67
CA ARG A 488 23.21 12.59 11.10
C ARG A 488 24.40 13.53 11.26
N LYS A 489 24.21 14.68 11.92
CA LYS A 489 25.34 15.37 12.49
C LYS A 489 26.04 14.37 13.42
N THR A 490 27.30 14.08 13.15
CA THR A 490 28.18 13.49 14.15
C THR A 490 28.29 14.51 15.27
N SER A 491 27.90 14.12 16.49
CA SER A 491 28.40 14.82 17.67
C SER A 491 29.91 14.60 17.76
N PRO A 492 30.68 15.53 18.36
CA PRO A 492 32.10 15.29 18.62
C PRO A 492 32.29 14.09 19.56
N ASP A 493 33.34 13.30 19.33
CA ASP A 493 33.79 12.27 20.26
C ASP A 493 34.63 12.89 21.39
N PRO A 494 34.34 12.60 22.67
CA PRO A 494 35.24 12.88 23.78
C PRO A 494 35.87 11.58 24.30
N VAL A 495 36.97 11.14 23.68
CA VAL A 495 37.82 10.04 24.19
C VAL A 495 39.20 10.58 24.51
N SER A 496 39.32 11.37 25.58
CA SER A 496 40.62 11.70 26.20
C SER A 496 40.48 12.24 27.62
N SER A 497 40.38 11.34 28.60
CA SER A 497 40.95 11.53 29.94
C SER A 497 40.98 10.18 30.68
N MET A 498 42.03 9.96 31.47
CA MET A 498 42.21 8.79 32.33
C MET A 498 42.14 9.19 33.81
N ASN A 499 42.13 8.17 34.67
CA ASN A 499 42.57 8.17 36.08
C ASN A 499 41.62 8.62 37.19
N ARG A 500 41.51 7.73 38.19
CA ARG A 500 41.15 7.92 39.61
C ARG A 500 39.66 8.19 39.91
N ASN A 501 39.07 7.70 41.01
CA ASN A 501 39.62 6.83 42.07
C ASN A 501 38.56 5.87 42.65
N GLU A 502 38.99 5.01 43.58
CA GLU A 502 38.27 3.86 44.14
C GLU A 502 37.31 4.20 45.32
N THR A 503 36.68 3.14 45.86
CA THR A 503 35.88 3.06 47.12
C THR A 503 34.41 3.52 47.03
N ASN A 504 33.43 2.91 47.73
CA ASN A 504 33.53 1.88 48.78
C ASN A 504 32.32 0.90 48.89
N GLN A 505 32.60 -0.30 49.43
CA GLN A 505 31.70 -1.25 50.15
C GLN A 505 30.62 -2.10 49.42
N GLN A 506 30.23 -3.19 50.11
CA GLN A 506 29.40 -4.37 49.69
C GLN A 506 28.42 -4.73 50.86
N PRO A 507 27.82 -5.94 51.04
CA PRO A 507 27.45 -7.05 50.12
C PRO A 507 26.02 -7.68 50.32
N GLY A 508 25.43 -8.23 49.25
CA GLY A 508 24.53 -9.42 49.28
C GLY A 508 23.09 -9.27 49.82
N PRO A 509 22.25 -10.35 49.80
CA PRO A 509 22.48 -11.70 49.26
C PRO A 509 21.55 -12.11 48.08
N LYS A 510 21.71 -13.35 47.60
CA LYS A 510 20.81 -14.16 46.73
C LYS A 510 20.48 -15.47 47.48
N PRO A 511 19.39 -16.23 47.23
CA PRO A 511 18.85 -16.57 45.90
C PRO A 511 17.30 -16.68 45.76
N GLY A 512 16.83 -16.97 44.53
CA GLY A 512 15.43 -17.32 44.23
C GLY A 512 15.13 -17.29 42.73
N THR A 513 14.85 -18.44 42.10
CA THR A 513 14.78 -18.58 40.63
C THR A 513 13.35 -18.61 40.10
N VAL A 514 12.85 -17.51 39.52
CA VAL A 514 11.77 -17.52 38.50
C VAL A 514 11.95 -16.33 37.53
N GLY A 515 11.93 -16.61 36.22
CA GLY A 515 11.55 -15.66 35.14
C GLY A 515 12.41 -14.41 34.91
N GLU A 516 13.14 -14.36 33.79
CA GLU A 516 13.78 -13.11 33.33
C GLU A 516 12.73 -12.09 32.83
N LEU A 517 12.48 -11.07 33.64
CA LEU A 517 11.70 -9.90 33.25
C LEU A 517 12.58 -8.91 32.48
N PHE A 518 12.13 -8.40 31.33
CA PHE A 518 12.91 -7.44 30.53
C PHE A 518 13.09 -6.11 31.27
N HIS A 519 14.30 -5.87 31.78
CA HIS A 519 14.64 -4.59 32.42
C HIS A 519 14.81 -3.49 31.36
N TYR A 520 13.90 -2.52 31.35
CA TYR A 520 14.04 -1.28 30.59
C TYR A 520 14.51 -0.16 31.52
N GLN A 521 15.69 0.42 31.25
CA GLN A 521 16.04 1.74 31.78
C GLN A 521 15.68 2.81 30.74
N ALA A 522 15.14 3.92 31.23
CA ALA A 522 14.84 5.11 30.44
C ALA A 522 15.50 6.32 31.11
N GLU A 523 16.41 6.97 30.40
CA GLU A 523 16.96 8.26 30.82
C GLU A 523 16.15 9.40 30.18
N PRO A 524 15.90 10.50 30.92
CA PRO A 524 15.23 11.66 30.37
C PRO A 524 16.10 12.35 29.30
N SER A 525 15.47 12.74 28.19
CA SER A 525 16.09 13.56 27.15
C SER A 525 15.35 14.89 27.09
N ASN A 526 16.07 15.99 26.81
CA ASN A 526 15.56 17.36 26.82
C ASN A 526 14.66 17.68 25.59
N ASP A 527 13.85 16.73 25.16
CA ASP A 527 12.93 16.78 24.02
C ASP A 527 11.65 15.99 24.43
N PRO A 528 10.61 16.65 24.95
CA PRO A 528 9.51 16.01 25.69
C PRO A 528 8.60 15.10 24.84
N LEU A 529 8.85 14.96 23.54
CA LEU A 529 8.06 14.12 22.62
C LEU A 529 8.80 12.85 22.15
N LYS A 530 9.95 12.50 22.74
CA LYS A 530 10.89 11.50 22.16
C LYS A 530 11.32 10.36 23.11
N ILE A 531 10.37 9.51 23.52
CA ILE A 531 10.70 8.21 24.15
C ILE A 531 11.45 7.32 23.15
N THR A 532 12.78 7.23 23.31
CA THR A 532 13.66 6.50 22.38
C THR A 532 13.90 5.08 22.89
N ILE A 533 12.97 4.16 22.63
CA ILE A 533 13.16 2.73 22.90
C ILE A 533 14.26 2.18 21.97
N ARG A 534 15.51 2.20 22.45
CA ARG A 534 16.61 1.49 21.81
C ARG A 534 16.42 0.00 22.12
N ARG A 535 16.22 -0.83 21.09
CA ARG A 535 16.52 -2.27 21.24
C ARG A 535 18.02 -2.37 21.47
N SER A 536 18.42 -2.79 22.67
CA SER A 536 19.79 -3.19 22.94
C SER A 536 20.19 -4.26 21.93
N ARG A 537 21.36 -4.08 21.32
CA ARG A 537 22.06 -5.16 20.65
C ARG A 537 23.17 -5.58 21.61
N PRO A 538 23.50 -6.87 21.72
CA PRO A 538 24.76 -7.25 22.36
C PRO A 538 25.89 -6.55 21.62
N ASP A 539 26.89 -6.06 22.37
CA ASP A 539 27.99 -5.30 21.79
C ASP A 539 28.70 -6.08 20.68
N LYS A 540 29.24 -5.33 19.72
CA LYS A 540 29.93 -5.94 18.59
C LYS A 540 31.25 -6.54 19.10
N PRO A 541 31.52 -7.84 18.88
CA PRO A 541 32.79 -8.42 19.27
C PRO A 541 33.96 -7.66 18.64
N ALA A 542 35.00 -7.43 19.44
CA ALA A 542 36.21 -6.77 18.99
C ALA A 542 36.90 -7.57 17.86
N VAL A 543 37.60 -6.87 16.99
CA VAL A 543 38.31 -7.42 15.84
C VAL A 543 39.77 -6.98 15.92
N ALA A 544 40.69 -7.93 15.95
CA ALA A 544 42.11 -7.64 15.80
C ALA A 544 42.41 -7.25 14.34
N LEU A 545 43.19 -6.20 14.14
CA LEU A 545 43.57 -5.71 12.81
C LEU A 545 44.54 -6.70 12.13
N THR A 546 44.10 -7.37 11.07
CA THR A 546 44.94 -8.24 10.25
C THR A 546 45.77 -7.41 9.27
N MET A 547 46.90 -6.87 9.74
CA MET A 547 47.78 -6.01 8.93
C MET A 547 48.58 -6.76 7.84
N SER A 548 48.47 -8.09 7.77
CA SER A 548 49.21 -8.95 6.84
C SER A 548 48.46 -9.34 5.56
N THR A 549 47.19 -8.95 5.41
CA THR A 549 46.39 -9.26 4.22
C THR A 549 46.43 -8.10 3.20
N PRO A 550 46.87 -8.31 1.95
CA PRO A 550 46.91 -7.23 0.96
C PRO A 550 45.50 -6.78 0.53
N PHE A 551 45.38 -5.51 0.18
CA PHE A 551 44.20 -4.94 -0.47
C PHE A 551 44.19 -5.33 -1.95
N GLN A 552 43.02 -5.71 -2.48
CA GLN A 552 42.91 -6.25 -3.83
C GLN A 552 41.78 -5.58 -4.63
N LEU A 553 42.11 -5.01 -5.79
CA LEU A 553 41.14 -4.51 -6.75
C LEU A 553 40.50 -5.69 -7.49
N ILE A 554 39.17 -5.85 -7.36
CA ILE A 554 38.41 -7.00 -7.89
C ILE A 554 37.08 -6.57 -8.55
N ASP A 555 36.56 -7.42 -9.43
CA ASP A 555 35.21 -7.32 -10.01
C ASP A 555 34.08 -7.52 -8.97
N ILE A 556 33.03 -6.70 -9.03
CA ILE A 556 31.83 -6.80 -8.16
C ILE A 556 30.92 -7.93 -8.64
N THR A 557 31.28 -9.14 -8.24
CA THR A 557 30.60 -10.40 -8.56
C THR A 557 29.48 -10.77 -7.56
N GLY A 558 28.41 -11.40 -8.05
CA GLY A 558 27.33 -11.92 -7.21
C GLY A 558 26.46 -10.86 -6.50
N ARG A 559 25.85 -11.25 -5.37
CA ARG A 559 24.88 -10.42 -4.61
C ARG A 559 25.53 -9.52 -3.53
N ILE A 560 26.75 -9.02 -3.77
CA ILE A 560 27.39 -8.04 -2.87
C ILE A 560 26.52 -6.78 -2.85
N ARG A 561 26.05 -6.36 -1.67
CA ARG A 561 25.16 -5.20 -1.56
C ARG A 561 25.86 -3.91 -1.16
N LYS A 562 26.77 -3.90 -0.18
CA LYS A 562 27.22 -2.65 0.49
C LYS A 562 28.73 -2.54 0.69
N CYS A 563 29.21 -1.30 0.68
CA CYS A 563 30.57 -0.92 1.05
C CYS A 563 30.79 -0.99 2.56
N ALA A 564 31.90 -1.60 3.01
CA ALA A 564 32.23 -1.78 4.42
C ALA A 564 32.59 -0.47 5.15
N GLY A 565 33.11 0.53 4.43
CA GLY A 565 33.33 1.89 4.94
C GLY A 565 32.03 2.71 4.99
N CYS A 566 31.61 3.26 3.86
CA CYS A 566 30.50 4.24 3.81
C CYS A 566 29.09 3.65 4.00
N ARG A 567 28.94 2.31 4.00
CA ARG A 567 27.66 1.56 4.17
C ARG A 567 26.57 1.84 3.11
N ARG A 568 26.90 2.55 2.03
CA ARG A 568 26.07 2.70 0.82
C ARG A 568 26.18 1.46 -0.07
N ASP A 569 25.34 1.36 -1.09
CA ASP A 569 25.31 0.19 -1.97
C ASP A 569 26.49 0.21 -2.96
N LEU A 570 27.14 -0.94 -3.15
CA LEU A 570 28.48 -0.97 -3.72
C LEU A 570 28.51 -0.53 -5.20
N LYS A 571 27.50 -0.91 -5.99
CA LYS A 571 27.35 -0.51 -7.41
C LYS A 571 26.78 0.90 -7.61
N GLU A 572 26.51 1.63 -6.54
CA GLU A 572 26.00 3.01 -6.61
C GLU A 572 27.09 4.09 -6.47
N GLY A 573 28.33 3.70 -6.16
CA GLY A 573 29.38 4.63 -5.76
C GLY A 573 29.19 5.18 -4.34
N PRO A 574 30.15 5.98 -3.82
CA PRO A 574 30.01 6.61 -2.51
C PRO A 574 29.20 7.91 -2.55
N ASP A 575 29.00 8.54 -3.72
CA ASP A 575 28.12 9.68 -3.92
C ASP A 575 27.62 9.76 -5.39
N ASP A 576 26.56 10.54 -5.61
CA ASP A 576 25.86 10.63 -6.89
C ASP A 576 26.49 11.59 -7.91
N PHE A 577 27.48 12.41 -7.50
CA PHE A 577 28.08 13.46 -8.33
C PHE A 577 29.43 13.06 -8.91
N SER A 578 30.22 12.26 -8.19
CA SER A 578 31.49 11.71 -8.67
C SER A 578 31.33 10.40 -9.48
N ARG A 579 30.16 9.76 -9.43
CA ARG A 579 29.93 8.39 -9.89
C ARG A 579 30.36 8.13 -11.34
N HIS A 580 31.38 7.30 -11.52
CA HIS A 580 31.87 6.84 -12.82
C HIS A 580 31.30 5.45 -13.20
N ASP A 581 31.57 4.96 -14.41
CA ASP A 581 31.12 3.62 -14.81
C ASP A 581 31.90 2.50 -14.10
N MET A 582 33.17 2.75 -13.80
CA MET A 582 34.03 1.81 -13.05
C MET A 582 33.51 1.55 -11.63
N ASP A 583 32.85 2.52 -10.98
CA ASP A 583 32.21 2.35 -9.65
C ASP A 583 31.06 1.31 -9.64
N LYS A 584 30.57 0.91 -10.83
CA LYS A 584 29.55 -0.14 -11.00
C LYS A 584 30.17 -1.54 -11.18
N LYS A 585 31.46 -1.58 -11.56
CA LYS A 585 32.22 -2.76 -11.99
C LYS A 585 33.23 -3.23 -10.93
N LEU A 586 34.03 -2.31 -10.38
CA LEU A 586 35.20 -2.61 -9.56
C LEU A 586 35.02 -2.25 -8.08
N CYS A 587 35.69 -2.98 -7.19
CA CYS A 587 35.75 -2.67 -5.76
C CYS A 587 37.08 -3.14 -5.13
N ILE A 588 37.44 -2.58 -3.98
CA ILE A 588 38.61 -3.03 -3.20
C ILE A 588 38.14 -4.07 -2.18
N ARG A 589 38.69 -5.28 -2.25
CA ARG A 589 38.58 -6.33 -1.22
C ARG A 589 39.70 -6.22 -0.20
N HIS A 590 39.35 -6.41 1.07
CA HIS A 590 40.28 -6.73 2.15
C HIS A 590 39.79 -7.99 2.89
N LYS A 591 40.70 -8.93 3.20
CA LYS A 591 40.38 -10.23 3.84
C LYS A 591 40.49 -10.17 5.36
N GLU A 592 39.98 -9.10 5.95
CA GLU A 592 39.85 -8.96 7.40
C GLU A 592 38.70 -9.80 7.98
N HIS A 593 38.86 -10.24 9.22
CA HIS A 593 37.75 -10.72 10.02
C HIS A 593 36.76 -9.58 10.32
N ASP A 594 35.47 -9.86 10.25
CA ASP A 594 34.43 -8.92 10.69
C ASP A 594 33.24 -9.65 11.32
N PHE A 595 32.33 -8.92 11.93
CA PHE A 595 31.07 -9.43 12.47
C PHE A 595 29.87 -8.68 11.89
N VAL A 596 28.93 -9.43 11.32
CA VAL A 596 27.67 -8.92 10.77
C VAL A 596 26.50 -9.40 11.63
N PHE A 597 25.73 -8.47 12.20
CA PHE A 597 24.56 -8.80 13.01
C PHE A 597 23.42 -9.32 12.13
N ILE A 598 23.00 -10.57 12.34
CA ILE A 598 21.89 -11.17 11.58
C ILE A 598 20.59 -11.00 12.36
N THR A 599 19.75 -10.06 11.92
CA THR A 599 18.54 -9.65 12.62
C THR A 599 17.52 -10.77 12.83
N SER A 600 17.48 -11.80 11.98
CA SER A 600 16.57 -12.94 12.13
C SER A 600 16.97 -13.93 13.24
N TYR A 601 18.24 -13.90 13.67
CA TYR A 601 18.80 -14.83 14.66
C TYR A 601 19.47 -14.13 15.86
N HIS A 602 19.35 -12.80 15.92
CA HIS A 602 19.81 -11.90 17.00
C HIS A 602 21.29 -12.04 17.43
N HIS A 603 22.15 -12.65 16.61
CA HIS A 603 23.58 -12.83 16.89
C HIS A 603 24.49 -12.18 15.85
N TRP A 604 25.77 -12.06 16.20
CA TRP A 604 26.85 -11.60 15.34
C TRP A 604 27.50 -12.77 14.59
N LYS A 605 27.32 -12.86 13.25
CA LYS A 605 28.00 -13.86 12.43
C LYS A 605 29.37 -13.34 12.00
N LYS A 606 30.42 -14.14 12.24
CA LYS A 606 31.79 -13.87 11.75
C LYS A 606 31.84 -13.97 10.21
N THR A 607 32.47 -13.01 9.57
CA THR A 607 32.71 -12.90 8.11
C THR A 607 34.20 -12.70 7.83
N PHE A 608 34.64 -12.92 6.58
CA PHE A 608 36.06 -12.98 6.19
C PHE A 608 36.44 -12.13 4.97
N GLU A 609 35.50 -11.36 4.40
CA GLU A 609 35.80 -10.45 3.30
C GLU A 609 35.02 -9.15 3.47
N ASN A 610 35.73 -8.04 3.67
CA ASN A 610 35.17 -6.70 3.53
C ASN A 610 35.47 -6.15 2.13
N LYS A 611 34.53 -5.37 1.61
CA LYS A 611 34.58 -4.80 0.25
C LYS A 611 34.22 -3.33 0.29
N HIS A 612 35.01 -2.51 -0.38
CA HIS A 612 34.98 -1.05 -0.32
C HIS A 612 34.85 -0.48 -1.74
N HIS A 613 34.25 0.71 -1.87
CA HIS A 613 34.36 1.47 -3.12
C HIS A 613 35.83 1.79 -3.43
N VAL A 614 36.18 1.99 -4.70
CA VAL A 614 37.53 2.41 -5.11
C VAL A 614 37.68 3.91 -4.86
N PHE A 615 37.78 4.26 -3.58
CA PHE A 615 37.91 5.61 -3.06
C PHE A 615 38.73 5.57 -1.77
N LEU A 616 39.77 6.40 -1.66
CA LEU A 616 40.66 6.46 -0.50
C LEU A 616 39.88 6.57 0.82
N ASN A 617 38.94 7.50 0.89
CA ASN A 617 38.06 7.76 2.03
C ASN A 617 37.17 6.55 2.43
N CYS A 618 36.82 5.67 1.49
CA CYS A 618 36.04 4.46 1.80
C CYS A 618 36.89 3.32 2.39
N VAL A 619 38.22 3.35 2.21
CA VAL A 619 39.15 2.37 2.79
C VAL A 619 39.75 2.91 4.09
N LYS A 620 40.32 4.14 4.09
CA LYS A 620 40.92 4.78 5.26
C LYS A 620 39.96 4.96 6.43
N GLY A 621 38.67 5.19 6.15
CA GLY A 621 37.60 5.25 7.18
C GLY A 621 37.35 3.93 7.95
N ARG A 622 38.11 2.86 7.67
CA ARG A 622 38.11 1.61 8.44
C ARG A 622 39.53 1.04 8.66
N ASN A 623 40.46 1.27 7.74
CA ASN A 623 41.86 0.90 7.85
C ASN A 623 42.72 2.17 7.73
N PRO A 624 42.99 2.92 8.82
CA PRO A 624 43.66 4.23 8.74
C PRO A 624 45.08 4.17 8.15
N ALA A 625 45.81 3.08 8.41
CA ALA A 625 47.13 2.80 7.85
C ALA A 625 47.10 2.24 6.41
N PHE A 626 45.99 2.43 5.68
CA PHE A 626 45.88 1.99 4.29
C PHE A 626 46.75 2.85 3.35
N ASP A 627 47.64 2.17 2.64
CA ASP A 627 48.43 2.70 1.53
C ASP A 627 47.82 2.29 0.18
N SER A 628 47.62 3.26 -0.72
CA SER A 628 47.11 3.05 -2.07
C SER A 628 48.12 2.37 -3.00
N CYS A 629 49.42 2.53 -2.77
CA CYS A 629 50.47 1.85 -3.53
C CYS A 629 50.51 0.34 -3.25
N SER A 630 50.01 -0.11 -2.10
CA SER A 630 49.93 -1.53 -1.71
C SER A 630 48.81 -2.35 -2.39
N VAL A 631 47.95 -1.72 -3.20
CA VAL A 631 46.77 -2.38 -3.80
C VAL A 631 47.19 -3.29 -4.96
N GLN A 632 47.01 -4.60 -4.78
CA GLN A 632 47.20 -5.60 -5.82
C GLN A 632 46.02 -5.59 -6.81
N ILE A 633 46.31 -5.69 -8.11
CA ILE A 633 45.28 -5.89 -9.14
C ILE A 633 44.95 -7.39 -9.21
N ALA A 634 43.68 -7.75 -9.00
CA ALA A 634 43.19 -9.13 -9.02
C ALA A 634 41.93 -9.23 -9.91
N LEU A 635 42.07 -8.76 -11.15
CA LEU A 635 41.04 -8.71 -12.19
C LEU A 635 41.28 -9.78 -13.24
N ASN A 636 40.21 -10.28 -13.86
CA ASN A 636 40.28 -11.23 -14.98
C ASN A 636 40.49 -10.53 -16.35
N HIS A 637 40.84 -9.24 -16.35
CA HIS A 637 40.99 -8.40 -17.52
C HIS A 637 42.08 -7.33 -17.29
N THR A 638 42.72 -6.89 -18.37
CA THR A 638 43.65 -5.74 -18.36
C THR A 638 42.88 -4.42 -18.39
N LEU A 639 43.29 -3.47 -17.57
CA LEU A 639 42.79 -2.09 -17.56
C LEU A 639 43.55 -1.24 -18.58
N SER A 640 42.91 -0.19 -19.13
CA SER A 640 43.59 0.80 -19.97
C SER A 640 44.48 1.76 -19.16
N GLY A 641 45.36 2.49 -19.84
CA GLY A 641 46.17 3.55 -19.20
C GLY A 641 45.31 4.62 -18.53
N ASP A 642 44.24 5.04 -19.20
CA ASP A 642 43.29 6.04 -18.69
C ASP A 642 42.49 5.52 -17.49
N GLU A 643 42.08 4.25 -17.52
CA GLU A 643 41.42 3.60 -16.39
C GLU A 643 42.37 3.51 -15.18
N ILE A 644 43.64 3.18 -15.39
CA ILE A 644 44.66 3.15 -14.33
C ILE A 644 44.90 4.56 -13.77
N ALA A 645 44.99 5.59 -14.62
CA ALA A 645 45.15 6.98 -14.19
C ALA A 645 43.96 7.47 -13.34
N PHE A 646 42.73 7.23 -13.79
CA PHE A 646 41.50 7.54 -13.05
C PHE A 646 41.42 6.80 -11.70
N LEU A 647 41.84 5.53 -11.66
CA LEU A 647 41.85 4.74 -10.43
C LEU A 647 42.95 5.18 -9.45
N LYS A 648 44.05 5.79 -9.92
CA LYS A 648 45.06 6.44 -9.07
C LYS A 648 44.54 7.74 -8.47
N GLU A 649 43.99 8.64 -9.29
CA GLU A 649 43.35 9.90 -8.84
C GLU A 649 42.34 9.63 -7.69
N ARG A 650 41.51 8.60 -7.86
CA ARG A 650 40.53 8.11 -6.87
C ARG A 650 41.09 7.60 -5.53
N MET A 651 42.39 7.27 -5.52
CA MET A 651 43.07 6.61 -4.42
C MET A 651 44.20 7.48 -3.84
N GLU A 652 44.43 8.65 -4.41
CA GLU A 652 45.32 9.70 -3.93
C GLU A 652 44.55 10.89 -3.32
N ALA A 653 43.23 11.02 -3.61
CA ALA A 653 42.29 12.02 -3.06
C ALA A 653 41.28 11.49 -2.00
#